data_AF-A0A5E4LPX8-F1
#
_entry.id   AF-A0A5E4LPX8-F1
#
_cell.length_a   1.000
_cell.length_b   1.000
_cell.length_c   1.000
_cell.angle_alpha   90.00
_cell.angle_beta   90.00
_cell.angle_gamma   90.00
#
_symmetry.space_group_name_H-M   'P 1'
#
loop_
_entity.id
_entity.type
_entity.pdbx_description
1 polymer ?
#
loop_
_entity_poly.entity_id
_entity_poly.type
_entity_poly.pdbx_seq_one_letter_code
_entity_poly.pdbx_strand_id
1 'polypeptide(L)'
;MKLILVLFVIFVWLSLSYAEVPEHEPSWDSNCGEGFQWSRGTASCKQADCPSGAGRTYTYECNCGEAWDKPFRTCYDPKRPGYVIACVAAGAKCPGEEINTPPSAESCDYDSDCPTGYVCNPTTNRCEQLGPSGCTSDYNCQSGYRCKLSSHQCEKIPEDQTCNEVSCALSGGTCENGKCIDKCKDVTCNPKCDGGEFRTSGSCRSGNCIYGVNVPCKAGCSKFPSRCKIIVGKLNFLDIDNTLKPIKNAKIETTWYDLSMAVKASLPTRYSKEDGTIEYTENELEMFQNGTLEVKVIFEDQFDRIQVVDGSGLTNTSTDAQRTAAPVAHATYRLDLNMPTSHTDLNLTLTRTNPNAVYAKIYFYSLQAADFMKNDLKLVMKHPPERVYANDQSANGAFHNGGCANGIADRGVSIDPVASSFDDPAAPTNREWHEFGHHIMYEVYGYHLCGRTKNHGGYWNPDSVDSYTEGFAEFMSMMMLDYHNYPKKNLYFVGATPYDMEVNYKVNSRVGRMELEETALASIYYDLLDGGPNDDDGIQLSREQIWNLISTKHNLDGNMKYIESIWDAYRVLNASNLPGLHDDFLSGYLNPAFHVSKLDRIFITHGVYADRNYNSIWEPGEDVGFTIFAGRARADAPENEQYNKPVVDGSYIKINAKNEVTGDLVDHYPIHVVETITGTEEGIPVSYSLEFDTVPDEKGEININMPPEDYNTTMKFSFGGDDNFEKTDGFELTSTEFFQKLNPDVHTFNSYTVQLKPKIKIGEISCCTSGFVVLLLGGALIIKN
;
A
#
# COMPACT_ATOMS: atom_id res chain seq x y z
N MET A 1 2.11 59.60 25.93
CA MET A 1 1.49 58.93 27.11
C MET A 1 -0.04 58.82 27.01
N LYS A 2 -0.81 59.92 26.89
CA LYS A 2 -2.29 59.84 26.83
C LYS A 2 -2.84 59.00 25.67
N LEU A 3 -2.25 59.10 24.48
CA LEU A 3 -2.67 58.30 23.31
C LEU A 3 -2.38 56.80 23.49
N ILE A 4 -1.24 56.44 24.08
CA ILE A 4 -0.85 55.04 24.34
C ILE A 4 -1.80 54.42 25.37
N LEU A 5 -2.20 55.18 26.40
CA LEU A 5 -3.18 54.72 27.39
C LEU A 5 -4.55 54.47 26.74
N VAL A 6 -4.99 55.35 25.84
CA VAL A 6 -6.25 55.17 25.10
C VAL A 6 -6.19 53.95 24.19
N LEU A 7 -5.10 53.75 23.45
CA LEU A 7 -4.94 52.57 22.59
C LEU A 7 -4.86 51.27 23.41
N PHE A 8 -4.20 51.29 24.57
CA PHE A 8 -4.16 50.13 25.46
C PHE A 8 -5.54 49.79 26.03
N VAL A 9 -6.32 50.80 26.44
CA VAL A 9 -7.70 50.59 26.91
C VAL A 9 -8.59 50.07 25.78
N ILE A 10 -8.47 50.59 24.55
CA ILE A 10 -9.21 50.08 23.40
C ILE A 10 -8.81 48.63 23.09
N PHE A 11 -7.52 48.31 23.13
CA PHE A 11 -7.05 46.94 22.89
C PHE A 11 -7.55 45.97 23.95
N VAL A 12 -7.45 46.32 25.24
CA VAL A 12 -8.00 45.51 26.34
C VAL A 12 -9.52 45.36 26.20
N TRP A 13 -10.23 46.42 25.84
CA TRP A 13 -11.68 46.37 25.64
C TRP A 13 -12.08 45.50 24.45
N LEU A 14 -11.39 45.61 23.31
CA LEU A 14 -11.60 44.73 22.15
C LEU A 14 -11.28 43.27 22.48
N SER A 15 -10.19 42.99 23.20
CA SER A 15 -9.84 41.64 23.62
C SER A 15 -10.87 41.05 24.59
N LEU A 16 -11.40 41.85 25.51
CA LEU A 16 -12.48 41.43 26.42
C LEU A 16 -13.83 41.27 25.68
N SER A 17 -14.06 42.03 24.62
CA SER A 17 -15.29 41.95 23.81
C SER A 17 -15.31 40.71 22.90
N TYR A 18 -14.14 40.18 22.53
CA TYR A 18 -13.99 38.93 21.79
C TYR A 18 -13.92 37.68 22.70
N ALA A 19 -13.75 37.86 24.01
CA ALA A 19 -13.56 36.76 24.96
C ALA A 19 -14.87 36.08 25.41
N GLU A 20 -16.04 36.59 25.01
CA GLU A 20 -17.35 36.04 25.42
C GLU A 20 -18.27 35.77 24.22
N VAL A 21 -17.75 35.30 23.09
CA VAL A 21 -18.64 34.66 22.12
C VAL A 21 -19.11 33.34 22.75
N PRO A 22 -20.41 33.16 23.01
CA PRO A 22 -20.90 31.91 23.56
C PRO A 22 -20.51 30.77 22.63
N GLU A 23 -19.96 29.70 23.18
CA GLU A 23 -19.51 28.53 22.41
C GLU A 23 -20.68 27.85 21.66
N HIS A 24 -21.88 28.02 22.21
CA HIS A 24 -23.16 27.56 21.67
C HIS A 24 -23.81 28.65 20.80
N GLU A 25 -24.28 28.26 19.61
CA GLU A 25 -25.07 29.14 18.72
C GLU A 25 -26.52 28.65 18.59
N PRO A 26 -27.46 29.16 19.41
CA PRO A 26 -28.84 28.66 19.42
C PRO A 26 -29.55 28.77 18.08
N SER A 27 -29.17 29.72 17.21
CA SER A 27 -29.82 29.89 15.90
C SER A 27 -29.52 28.75 14.92
N TRP A 28 -28.55 27.88 15.20
CA TRP A 28 -28.17 26.75 14.36
C TRP A 28 -28.61 25.39 14.94
N ASP A 29 -29.17 25.35 16.15
CA ASP A 29 -29.60 24.11 16.80
C ASP A 29 -30.67 23.35 16.00
N SER A 30 -31.48 24.06 15.20
CA SER A 30 -32.46 23.44 14.31
C SER A 30 -31.84 22.57 13.20
N ASN A 31 -30.55 22.73 12.93
CA ASN A 31 -29.80 21.89 11.99
C ASN A 31 -29.23 20.63 12.66
N CYS A 32 -29.36 20.51 13.98
CA CYS A 32 -28.88 19.39 14.77
C CYS A 32 -30.02 18.43 15.13
N GLY A 33 -29.69 17.14 15.25
CA GLY A 33 -30.64 16.13 15.74
C GLY A 33 -31.06 16.40 17.20
N GLU A 34 -32.20 15.85 17.62
CA GLU A 34 -32.74 16.03 18.97
C GLU A 34 -31.71 15.70 20.07
N GLY A 35 -31.40 16.69 20.92
CA GLY A 35 -30.43 16.59 22.01
C GLY A 35 -29.00 17.02 21.64
N PHE A 36 -28.75 17.43 20.39
CA PHE A 36 -27.52 18.06 19.95
C PHE A 36 -27.72 19.57 19.77
N GLN A 37 -26.65 20.33 19.98
CA GLN A 37 -26.57 21.78 19.80
C GLN A 37 -25.36 22.13 18.94
N TRP A 38 -25.42 23.23 18.19
CA TRP A 38 -24.32 23.63 17.33
C TRP A 38 -23.17 24.25 18.15
N SER A 39 -21.96 23.68 18.03
CA SER A 39 -20.74 24.23 18.64
C SER A 39 -19.96 25.04 17.62
N ARG A 40 -19.74 26.32 17.90
CA ARG A 40 -18.86 27.18 17.08
C ARG A 40 -17.40 26.75 17.16
N GLY A 41 -16.96 26.18 18.29
CA GLY A 41 -15.58 25.75 18.51
C GLY A 41 -15.16 24.55 17.66
N THR A 42 -16.12 23.71 17.26
CA THR A 42 -15.86 22.51 16.45
C THR A 42 -16.60 22.50 15.11
N ALA A 43 -17.35 23.55 14.81
CA ALA A 43 -18.20 23.68 13.63
C ALA A 43 -19.04 22.41 13.35
N SER A 44 -19.62 21.82 14.40
CA SER A 44 -20.42 20.59 14.31
C SER A 44 -21.47 20.48 15.43
N CYS A 45 -22.45 19.60 15.24
CA CYS A 45 -23.49 19.31 16.23
C CYS A 45 -22.92 18.45 17.37
N LYS A 46 -22.98 18.95 18.61
CA LYS A 46 -22.49 18.26 19.81
C LYS A 46 -23.62 18.07 20.81
N GLN A 47 -23.58 16.98 21.57
CA GLN A 47 -24.60 16.73 22.59
C GLN A 47 -24.66 17.91 23.59
N ALA A 48 -25.87 18.44 23.82
CA ALA A 48 -26.08 19.65 24.59
C ALA A 48 -25.65 19.48 26.06
N ASP A 49 -26.07 18.37 26.67
CA ASP A 49 -25.73 18.00 28.04
C ASP A 49 -25.14 16.59 28.09
N CYS A 50 -23.95 16.45 28.67
CA CYS A 50 -23.37 15.14 28.92
C CYS A 50 -24.04 14.46 30.13
N PRO A 51 -24.30 13.15 30.08
CA PRO A 51 -24.89 12.45 31.21
C PRO A 51 -23.91 12.42 32.40
N SER A 52 -24.45 12.17 33.60
CA SER A 52 -23.64 12.13 34.82
C SER A 52 -22.48 11.12 34.68
N GLY A 53 -21.26 11.60 34.98
CA GLY A 53 -20.03 10.82 34.86
C GLY A 53 -19.31 10.96 33.51
N ALA A 54 -19.95 11.53 32.48
CA ALA A 54 -19.29 11.87 31.23
C ALA A 54 -18.68 13.28 31.32
N GLY A 55 -17.46 13.43 30.82
CA GLY A 55 -16.83 14.73 30.56
C GLY A 55 -16.94 15.09 29.08
N ARG A 56 -16.60 16.33 28.74
CA ARG A 56 -16.33 16.71 27.34
C ARG A 56 -14.88 16.39 27.01
N THR A 57 -14.64 15.79 25.84
CA THR A 57 -13.31 15.66 25.24
C THR A 57 -12.80 17.02 24.73
N TYR A 58 -11.56 17.08 24.25
CA TYR A 58 -11.04 18.28 23.57
C TYR A 58 -11.80 18.59 22.25
N THR A 59 -12.50 17.60 21.68
CA THR A 59 -13.44 17.76 20.55
C THR A 59 -14.88 18.05 21.02
N TYR A 60 -15.08 18.36 22.30
CA TYR A 60 -16.36 18.68 22.93
C TYR A 60 -17.42 17.56 22.89
N GLU A 61 -17.02 16.32 22.61
CA GLU A 61 -17.89 15.15 22.64
C GLU A 61 -18.04 14.63 24.07
N CYS A 62 -19.22 14.12 24.40
CA CYS A 62 -19.43 13.47 25.68
C CYS A 62 -18.68 12.13 25.69
N ASN A 63 -17.80 11.93 26.66
CA ASN A 63 -17.06 10.67 26.81
C ASN A 63 -16.86 10.34 28.29
N CYS A 64 -16.92 9.05 28.62
CA CYS A 64 -16.71 8.53 29.97
C CYS A 64 -15.23 8.26 30.30
N GLY A 65 -14.33 8.27 29.31
CA GLY A 65 -12.97 7.74 29.45
C GLY A 65 -11.80 8.74 29.53
N GLU A 66 -11.93 9.97 29.04
CA GLU A 66 -10.78 10.89 29.00
C GLU A 66 -10.60 11.71 30.27
N ALA A 67 -11.62 11.82 31.12
CA ALA A 67 -11.60 12.76 32.24
C ALA A 67 -11.16 12.14 33.59
N TRP A 68 -11.07 10.82 33.73
CA TRP A 68 -10.85 10.18 35.05
C TRP A 68 -10.18 8.81 34.92
N ASP A 69 -9.09 8.56 35.67
CA ASP A 69 -8.28 7.31 35.74
C ASP A 69 -9.05 6.05 36.22
N LYS A 70 -10.26 5.79 35.72
CA LYS A 70 -11.09 4.63 36.07
C LYS A 70 -11.67 3.99 34.80
N PRO A 71 -11.79 2.65 34.76
CA PRO A 71 -12.30 1.96 33.57
C PRO A 71 -13.83 2.08 33.48
N PHE A 72 -14.30 3.13 32.82
CA PHE A 72 -15.72 3.29 32.45
C PHE A 72 -15.92 2.97 30.96
N ARG A 73 -17.11 2.43 30.63
CA ARG A 73 -17.63 2.22 29.27
C ARG A 73 -18.65 3.31 28.99
N THR A 74 -18.53 3.94 27.82
CA THR A 74 -19.50 4.90 27.29
C THR A 74 -20.69 4.15 26.68
N CYS A 75 -21.91 4.46 27.15
CA CYS A 75 -23.14 3.89 26.61
C CYS A 75 -23.79 4.89 25.65
N TYR A 76 -24.05 4.46 24.42
CA TYR A 76 -24.67 5.27 23.39
C TYR A 76 -26.16 4.94 23.22
N ASP A 77 -26.96 5.92 22.82
CA ASP A 77 -28.34 5.73 22.40
C ASP A 77 -28.35 5.03 21.03
N PRO A 78 -28.93 3.83 20.89
CA PRO A 78 -29.01 3.14 19.60
C PRO A 78 -29.84 3.89 18.55
N LYS A 79 -30.70 4.83 18.95
CA LYS A 79 -31.52 5.64 18.02
C LYS A 79 -30.84 6.94 17.59
N ARG A 80 -29.79 7.37 18.30
CA ARG A 80 -29.09 8.64 18.06
C ARG A 80 -27.58 8.39 18.02
N PRO A 81 -27.01 8.11 16.84
CA PRO A 81 -25.57 7.85 16.70
C PRO A 81 -24.73 8.94 17.38
N GLY A 82 -23.77 8.53 18.21
CA GLY A 82 -22.90 9.44 18.95
C GLY A 82 -23.50 10.08 20.21
N TYR A 83 -24.79 9.86 20.51
CA TYR A 83 -25.43 10.41 21.72
C TYR A 83 -25.16 9.53 22.94
N VAL A 84 -24.47 10.06 23.94
CA VAL A 84 -24.12 9.32 25.17
C VAL A 84 -25.25 9.40 26.18
N ILE A 85 -25.72 8.24 26.64
CA ILE A 85 -26.83 8.13 27.60
C ILE A 85 -26.38 7.82 29.03
N ALA A 86 -25.21 7.18 29.20
CA ALA A 86 -24.67 6.86 30.52
C ALA A 86 -23.18 6.51 30.48
N CYS A 87 -22.53 6.63 31.64
CA CYS A 87 -21.24 6.01 31.93
C CYS A 87 -21.44 4.85 32.89
N VAL A 88 -21.00 3.65 32.51
CA VAL A 88 -21.10 2.45 33.33
C VAL A 88 -19.71 1.87 33.58
N ALA A 89 -19.51 1.14 34.68
CA ALA A 89 -18.23 0.47 34.92
C ALA A 89 -17.88 -0.50 33.78
N ALA A 90 -16.60 -0.69 33.47
CA ALA A 90 -16.19 -1.68 32.47
C ALA A 90 -16.74 -3.08 32.84
N GLY A 91 -17.51 -3.67 31.91
CA GLY A 91 -18.23 -4.94 32.11
C GLY A 91 -19.69 -4.80 32.59
N ALA A 92 -20.16 -3.61 32.96
CA ALA A 92 -21.56 -3.37 33.25
C ALA A 92 -22.39 -3.12 31.96
N LYS A 93 -23.68 -3.44 32.03
CA LYS A 93 -24.63 -3.27 30.93
C LYS A 93 -25.09 -1.82 30.80
N CYS A 94 -25.41 -1.42 29.57
CA CYS A 94 -25.94 -0.09 29.29
C CYS A 94 -27.44 0.00 29.62
N PRO A 95 -27.95 1.16 30.07
CA PRO A 95 -29.39 1.35 30.25
C PRO A 95 -30.14 1.12 28.94
N GLY A 96 -31.17 0.27 28.96
CA GLY A 96 -31.93 -0.12 27.76
C GLY A 96 -31.44 -1.40 27.07
N GLU A 97 -30.36 -2.02 27.56
CA GLU A 97 -29.89 -3.34 27.13
C GLU A 97 -30.77 -4.44 27.76
N GLU A 98 -32.06 -4.50 27.38
CA GLU A 98 -32.95 -5.61 27.74
C GLU A 98 -32.47 -6.92 27.10
N ILE A 99 -32.73 -8.05 27.77
CA ILE A 99 -32.46 -9.41 27.29
C ILE A 99 -33.47 -9.72 26.17
N ASN A 100 -33.30 -9.06 25.03
CA ASN A 100 -33.80 -9.56 23.78
C ASN A 100 -32.72 -10.50 23.25
N THR A 101 -33.14 -11.73 22.97
CA THR A 101 -32.40 -12.69 22.13
C THR A 101 -31.60 -11.96 21.05
N PRO A 102 -30.32 -12.31 20.84
CA PRO A 102 -29.45 -11.54 19.95
C PRO A 102 -30.11 -11.41 18.57
N PRO A 103 -30.07 -10.21 17.94
CA PRO A 103 -30.29 -10.12 16.52
C PRO A 103 -29.25 -11.04 15.88
N SER A 104 -29.73 -12.00 15.12
CA SER A 104 -28.94 -12.78 14.18
C SER A 104 -28.04 -11.83 13.39
N ALA A 105 -26.72 -12.03 13.47
CA ALA A 105 -25.83 -11.71 12.37
C ALA A 105 -26.30 -12.59 11.21
N GLU A 106 -27.22 -12.06 10.39
CA GLU A 106 -27.89 -12.84 9.35
C GLU A 106 -26.98 -13.11 8.16
N SER A 107 -25.85 -12.41 8.03
CA SER A 107 -24.85 -12.63 7.00
C SER A 107 -23.45 -12.77 7.59
N CYS A 108 -22.72 -13.79 7.18
CA CYS A 108 -21.28 -13.95 7.44
C CYS A 108 -20.62 -14.46 6.16
N ASP A 109 -19.35 -14.11 5.97
CA ASP A 109 -18.50 -14.67 4.93
C ASP A 109 -17.44 -15.61 5.54
N TYR A 110 -17.08 -15.39 6.81
CA TYR A 110 -16.10 -16.17 7.56
C TYR A 110 -16.54 -16.42 9.01
N ASP A 111 -15.95 -17.43 9.66
CA ASP A 111 -16.22 -17.75 11.08
C ASP A 111 -15.90 -16.59 12.03
N SER A 112 -14.95 -15.72 11.65
CA SER A 112 -14.60 -14.51 12.41
C SER A 112 -15.70 -13.47 12.47
N ASP A 113 -16.65 -13.51 11.53
CA ASP A 113 -17.80 -12.61 11.48
C ASP A 113 -18.89 -13.03 12.48
N CYS A 114 -18.75 -14.23 13.05
CA CYS A 114 -19.72 -14.83 13.93
C CYS A 114 -19.42 -14.59 15.42
N PRO A 115 -20.46 -14.36 16.25
CA PRO A 115 -20.28 -14.26 17.70
C PRO A 115 -19.66 -15.53 18.29
N THR A 116 -18.96 -15.38 19.42
CA THR A 116 -18.38 -16.51 20.15
C THR A 116 -19.42 -17.63 20.39
N GLY A 117 -19.14 -18.83 19.86
CA GLY A 117 -20.03 -20.00 19.92
C GLY A 117 -20.81 -20.29 18.63
N TYR A 118 -20.58 -19.52 17.56
CA TYR A 118 -21.20 -19.69 16.24
C TYR A 118 -20.11 -19.82 15.15
N VAL A 119 -20.43 -20.53 14.06
CA VAL A 119 -19.59 -20.65 12.86
C VAL A 119 -20.38 -20.23 11.63
N CYS A 120 -19.69 -19.73 10.61
CA CYS A 120 -20.33 -19.31 9.39
C CYS A 120 -20.65 -20.53 8.53
N ASN A 121 -21.94 -20.77 8.25
CA ASN A 121 -22.33 -21.81 7.32
C ASN A 121 -22.16 -21.28 5.88
N PRO A 122 -21.22 -21.82 5.07
CA PRO A 122 -20.91 -21.30 3.74
C PRO A 122 -22.00 -21.57 2.69
N THR A 123 -23.01 -22.39 3.02
CA THR A 123 -24.16 -22.65 2.14
C THR A 123 -25.28 -21.63 2.37
N THR A 124 -25.41 -21.12 3.58
CA THR A 124 -26.48 -20.19 3.95
C THR A 124 -25.98 -18.77 4.18
N ASN A 125 -24.65 -18.57 4.26
CA ASN A 125 -23.98 -17.35 4.72
C ASN A 125 -24.56 -16.84 6.03
N ARG A 126 -24.87 -17.72 6.98
CA ARG A 126 -25.40 -17.32 8.30
C ARG A 126 -24.57 -17.92 9.41
N CYS A 127 -24.46 -17.18 10.52
CA CYS A 127 -23.84 -17.69 11.73
C CYS A 127 -24.75 -18.74 12.37
N GLU A 128 -24.33 -20.00 12.29
CA GLU A 128 -25.03 -21.13 12.89
C GLU A 128 -24.34 -21.54 14.19
N GLN A 129 -25.14 -21.84 15.20
CA GLN A 129 -24.62 -22.23 16.51
C GLN A 129 -23.93 -23.59 16.38
N LEU A 130 -22.69 -23.70 16.84
CA LEU A 130 -22.01 -24.99 16.90
C LEU A 130 -22.86 -25.94 17.77
N GLY A 131 -23.36 -27.00 17.14
CA GLY A 131 -23.98 -28.11 17.87
C GLY A 131 -22.98 -28.72 18.87
N PRO A 132 -23.42 -29.64 19.74
CA PRO A 132 -22.59 -30.22 20.82
C PRO A 132 -21.34 -31.01 20.38
N SER A 133 -20.91 -30.93 19.12
CA SER A 133 -19.73 -31.58 18.56
C SER A 133 -18.95 -30.61 17.66
N GLY A 134 -17.63 -30.53 17.84
CA GLY A 134 -16.71 -29.75 16.99
C GLY A 134 -15.71 -28.86 17.73
N CYS A 135 -15.64 -28.88 19.07
CA CYS A 135 -14.70 -28.01 19.79
C CYS A 135 -13.24 -28.49 19.61
N THR A 136 -12.32 -27.56 19.40
CA THR A 136 -10.87 -27.83 19.36
C THR A 136 -10.14 -27.26 20.58
N SER A 137 -10.81 -26.39 21.35
CA SER A 137 -10.33 -25.83 22.60
C SER A 137 -11.49 -25.34 23.48
N ASP A 138 -11.21 -25.02 24.74
CA ASP A 138 -12.18 -24.46 25.68
C ASP A 138 -12.76 -23.12 25.21
N TYR A 139 -12.05 -22.38 24.36
CA TYR A 139 -12.51 -21.12 23.77
C TYR A 139 -13.71 -21.31 22.82
N ASN A 140 -13.90 -22.51 22.29
CA ASN A 140 -15.05 -22.83 21.43
C ASN A 140 -16.31 -23.17 22.25
N CYS A 141 -16.21 -23.24 23.58
CA CYS A 141 -17.32 -23.62 24.47
C CYS A 141 -17.90 -22.41 25.20
N GLN A 142 -19.21 -22.46 25.47
CA GLN A 142 -19.91 -21.45 26.26
C GLN A 142 -19.35 -21.43 27.70
N SER A 143 -19.36 -20.24 28.33
CA SER A 143 -18.99 -20.07 29.74
C SER A 143 -19.66 -21.10 30.65
N GLY A 144 -18.87 -21.82 31.44
CA GLY A 144 -19.32 -22.94 32.30
C GLY A 144 -19.18 -24.32 31.66
N TYR A 145 -18.65 -24.43 30.45
CA TYR A 145 -18.35 -25.68 29.75
C TYR A 145 -16.87 -25.71 29.34
N ARG A 146 -16.30 -26.92 29.21
CA ARG A 146 -14.93 -27.15 28.70
C ARG A 146 -14.96 -28.10 27.51
N CYS A 147 -14.00 -27.99 26.62
CA CYS A 147 -13.88 -28.87 25.48
C CYS A 147 -13.23 -30.20 25.87
N LYS A 148 -13.99 -31.28 25.71
CA LYS A 148 -13.46 -32.64 25.84
C LYS A 148 -12.76 -33.02 24.55
N LEU A 149 -11.44 -32.80 24.50
CA LEU A 149 -10.62 -33.03 23.29
C LEU A 149 -10.72 -34.46 22.73
N SER A 150 -11.07 -35.46 23.54
CA SER A 150 -11.24 -36.84 23.08
C SER A 150 -12.54 -37.10 22.30
N SER A 151 -13.55 -36.24 22.46
CA SER A 151 -14.83 -36.36 21.75
C SER A 151 -15.19 -35.12 20.96
N HIS A 152 -14.38 -34.05 21.05
CA HIS A 152 -14.68 -32.73 20.52
C HIS A 152 -16.03 -32.20 20.99
N GLN A 153 -16.45 -32.52 22.22
CA GLN A 153 -17.73 -32.07 22.79
C GLN A 153 -17.51 -31.14 23.98
N CYS A 154 -18.32 -30.09 24.08
CA CYS A 154 -18.33 -29.21 25.25
C CYS A 154 -19.09 -29.89 26.41
N GLU A 155 -18.42 -30.15 27.54
CA GLU A 155 -19.01 -30.73 28.75
C GLU A 155 -19.12 -29.69 29.88
N LYS A 156 -20.22 -29.72 30.65
CA LYS A 156 -20.47 -28.78 31.75
C LYS A 156 -19.44 -28.99 32.85
N ILE A 157 -18.85 -27.91 33.35
CA ILE A 157 -17.92 -27.94 34.48
C ILE A 157 -18.74 -28.25 35.76
N PRO A 158 -18.40 -29.30 36.55
CA PRO A 158 -19.11 -29.64 37.76
C PRO A 158 -19.11 -28.52 38.81
N GLU A 159 -20.25 -28.33 39.50
CA GLU A 159 -20.50 -27.22 40.45
C GLU A 159 -19.65 -27.29 41.75
N ASP A 160 -18.85 -28.34 41.94
CA ASP A 160 -17.97 -28.55 43.10
C ASP A 160 -16.51 -28.10 42.88
N GLN A 161 -16.15 -27.56 41.70
CA GLN A 161 -14.82 -27.00 41.42
C GLN A 161 -14.86 -25.46 41.33
N THR A 162 -14.39 -24.78 42.39
CA THR A 162 -14.42 -23.31 42.53
C THR A 162 -13.19 -22.56 41.97
N CYS A 163 -12.28 -23.23 41.26
CA CYS A 163 -11.20 -22.56 40.52
C CYS A 163 -10.83 -23.28 39.23
N ASN A 164 -10.32 -22.53 38.25
CA ASN A 164 -9.54 -23.06 37.13
C ASN A 164 -8.11 -22.48 37.17
N GLU A 165 -7.17 -23.09 36.45
CA GLU A 165 -5.76 -22.67 36.47
C GLU A 165 -5.57 -21.21 36.05
N VAL A 166 -6.42 -20.69 35.17
CA VAL A 166 -6.39 -19.29 34.71
C VAL A 166 -6.68 -18.32 35.87
N SER A 167 -7.67 -18.63 36.71
CA SER A 167 -8.04 -17.81 37.87
C SER A 167 -6.99 -17.82 38.99
N CYS A 168 -6.29 -18.94 39.22
CA CYS A 168 -5.21 -19.00 40.21
C CYS A 168 -3.87 -18.43 39.69
N ALA A 169 -3.63 -18.47 38.37
CA ALA A 169 -2.40 -17.95 37.77
C ALA A 169 -2.27 -16.42 37.92
N LEU A 170 -3.38 -15.68 37.88
CA LEU A 170 -3.41 -14.23 38.11
C LEU A 170 -3.02 -13.83 39.55
N SER A 171 -3.07 -14.77 40.50
CA SER A 171 -2.73 -14.57 41.91
C SER A 171 -1.46 -15.32 42.36
N GLY A 172 -0.74 -15.96 41.43
CA GLY A 172 0.51 -16.68 41.72
C GLY A 172 0.34 -18.05 42.39
N GLY A 173 -0.87 -18.61 42.39
CA GLY A 173 -1.20 -19.91 43.00
C GLY A 173 -1.47 -21.02 41.97
N THR A 174 -1.62 -22.26 42.45
CA THR A 174 -2.08 -23.42 41.64
C THR A 174 -3.40 -23.96 42.19
N CYS A 175 -4.30 -24.44 41.33
CA CYS A 175 -5.60 -24.97 41.74
C CYS A 175 -5.45 -26.47 42.05
N GLU A 176 -5.47 -26.86 43.33
CA GLU A 176 -5.57 -28.27 43.73
C GLU A 176 -6.86 -28.47 44.53
N ASN A 177 -7.62 -29.52 44.20
CA ASN A 177 -8.87 -29.89 44.87
C ASN A 177 -9.88 -28.73 45.01
N GLY A 178 -10.00 -27.89 43.99
CA GLY A 178 -10.96 -26.78 43.95
C GLY A 178 -10.58 -25.55 44.79
N LYS A 179 -9.34 -25.46 45.32
CA LYS A 179 -8.83 -24.29 46.04
C LYS A 179 -7.51 -23.79 45.45
N CYS A 180 -7.36 -22.47 45.30
CA CYS A 180 -6.05 -21.87 44.99
C CYS A 180 -5.14 -22.00 46.22
N ILE A 181 -4.01 -22.69 46.07
CA ILE A 181 -2.97 -22.80 47.10
C ILE A 181 -1.76 -21.94 46.72
N ASP A 182 -1.33 -21.14 47.69
CA ASP A 182 -0.24 -20.19 47.61
C ASP A 182 1.04 -20.86 48.18
N LYS A 183 2.00 -21.22 47.31
CA LYS A 183 3.13 -22.09 47.70
C LYS A 183 4.22 -21.43 48.56
N CYS A 184 4.04 -20.17 48.99
CA CYS A 184 5.10 -19.40 49.64
C CYS A 184 4.86 -18.96 51.08
N LYS A 185 3.78 -19.37 51.77
CA LYS A 185 3.44 -18.76 53.08
C LYS A 185 3.52 -19.58 54.36
N ASP A 186 3.81 -20.89 54.34
CA ASP A 186 3.88 -21.66 55.59
C ASP A 186 5.03 -22.67 55.62
N VAL A 187 6.25 -22.20 55.97
CA VAL A 187 7.19 -22.98 56.79
C VAL A 187 8.09 -22.01 57.59
N THR A 188 7.87 -21.92 58.90
CA THR A 188 8.80 -21.27 59.84
C THR A 188 10.10 -22.05 59.93
N CYS A 189 11.12 -21.64 59.19
CA CYS A 189 12.52 -21.96 59.48
C CYS A 189 13.09 -20.88 60.41
N ASN A 190 13.39 -21.23 61.66
CA ASN A 190 14.03 -20.37 62.64
C ASN A 190 15.56 -20.52 62.54
N PRO A 191 16.35 -19.50 62.16
CA PRO A 191 17.80 -19.55 62.29
C PRO A 191 18.21 -18.78 63.55
N LYS A 192 18.71 -19.51 64.56
CA LYS A 192 19.63 -18.90 65.53
C LYS A 192 20.96 -18.65 64.81
N CYS A 193 21.32 -17.38 64.72
CA CYS A 193 22.57 -16.90 64.14
C CYS A 193 23.69 -16.93 65.19
N ASP A 194 24.82 -17.55 64.86
CA ASP A 194 26.14 -17.16 65.38
C ASP A 194 27.19 -17.48 64.31
N GLY A 195 27.94 -16.45 63.90
CA GLY A 195 29.22 -16.56 63.18
C GLY A 195 29.17 -16.69 61.64
N GLY A 196 29.61 -15.63 60.97
CA GLY A 196 30.45 -15.62 59.75
C GLY A 196 30.17 -16.56 58.56
N GLU A 197 29.97 -15.92 57.40
CA GLU A 197 30.21 -16.43 56.04
C GLU A 197 29.12 -17.25 55.30
N PHE A 198 28.88 -16.80 54.05
CA PHE A 198 28.07 -17.33 52.93
C PHE A 198 26.62 -17.83 53.18
N ARG A 199 25.64 -17.15 52.57
CA ARG A 199 24.24 -17.62 52.47
C ARG A 199 24.00 -18.32 51.12
N THR A 200 23.64 -19.59 51.17
CA THR A 200 22.85 -20.29 50.13
C THR A 200 21.53 -20.70 50.77
N SER A 201 20.40 -20.30 50.19
CA SER A 201 19.07 -20.71 50.67
C SER A 201 18.75 -22.10 50.13
N GLY A 202 18.61 -23.11 51.01
CA GLY A 202 18.18 -24.46 50.65
C GLY A 202 16.66 -24.63 50.77
N SER A 203 16.08 -25.44 49.87
CA SER A 203 14.69 -25.90 49.96
C SER A 203 14.67 -27.37 50.42
N CYS A 204 13.71 -27.72 51.28
CA CYS A 204 13.59 -29.07 51.84
C CYS A 204 12.59 -29.90 51.02
N ARG A 205 13.01 -31.09 50.54
CA ARG A 205 12.10 -32.10 49.97
C ARG A 205 12.33 -33.42 50.70
N SER A 206 11.27 -33.96 51.31
CA SER A 206 11.28 -35.28 51.97
C SER A 206 12.32 -35.46 53.09
N GLY A 207 12.55 -34.42 53.90
CA GLY A 207 13.42 -34.52 55.07
C GLY A 207 14.94 -34.49 54.81
N ASN A 208 15.38 -34.24 53.57
CA ASN A 208 16.79 -34.01 53.24
C ASN A 208 16.97 -32.65 52.54
N CYS A 209 18.04 -31.93 52.89
CA CYS A 209 18.45 -30.69 52.21
C CYS A 209 19.12 -31.04 50.87
N ILE A 210 18.55 -30.58 49.76
CA ILE A 210 19.18 -30.69 48.44
C ILE A 210 19.68 -29.30 48.05
N TYR A 211 20.98 -29.16 47.84
CA TYR A 211 21.59 -27.96 47.25
C TYR A 211 21.47 -28.06 45.74
N GLY A 212 20.64 -27.22 45.15
CA GLY A 212 20.52 -27.12 43.70
C GLY A 212 19.44 -26.12 43.28
N VAL A 213 19.85 -25.25 42.36
CA VAL A 213 19.07 -24.40 41.45
C VAL A 213 18.67 -22.99 41.94
N ASN A 214 19.08 -22.03 41.10
CA ASN A 214 18.93 -20.58 41.17
C ASN A 214 17.48 -20.11 41.38
N VAL A 215 17.31 -19.18 42.31
CA VAL A 215 16.09 -18.38 42.46
C VAL A 215 16.31 -17.05 41.69
N PRO A 216 15.37 -16.58 40.84
CA PRO A 216 15.56 -15.34 40.08
C PRO A 216 15.58 -14.12 41.02
N CYS A 217 16.69 -13.39 41.02
CA CYS A 217 16.91 -12.16 41.80
C CYS A 217 16.17 -10.94 41.22
N LYS A 218 14.84 -10.96 41.16
CA LYS A 218 14.08 -9.74 40.79
C LYS A 218 14.13 -8.65 41.87
N ALA A 219 14.49 -8.99 43.11
CA ALA A 219 14.59 -8.06 44.25
C ALA A 219 16.03 -7.56 44.56
N GLY A 220 17.04 -7.97 43.78
CA GLY A 220 18.45 -7.66 44.06
C GLY A 220 18.89 -6.26 43.64
N CYS A 221 18.43 -5.76 42.49
CA CYS A 221 18.92 -4.49 41.95
C CYS A 221 18.49 -3.25 42.76
N SER A 222 17.36 -3.29 43.47
CA SER A 222 16.95 -2.18 44.35
C SER A 222 17.81 -2.06 45.60
N LYS A 223 18.51 -3.13 46.00
CA LYS A 223 19.39 -3.15 47.19
C LYS A 223 20.86 -2.84 46.90
N PHE A 224 21.33 -3.03 45.66
CA PHE A 224 22.74 -2.81 45.29
C PHE A 224 22.89 -2.19 43.88
N PRO A 225 22.56 -0.90 43.71
CA PRO A 225 22.61 -0.24 42.40
C PRO A 225 24.02 -0.15 41.78
N SER A 226 25.09 -0.33 42.56
CA SER A 226 26.47 -0.39 42.05
C SER A 226 26.83 -1.73 41.36
N ARG A 227 25.90 -2.68 41.30
CA ARG A 227 26.05 -4.01 40.70
C ARG A 227 24.93 -4.32 39.68
N CYS A 228 24.41 -3.28 39.01
CA CYS A 228 23.46 -3.45 37.91
C CYS A 228 24.00 -2.68 36.69
N LYS A 229 24.65 -3.39 35.77
CA LYS A 229 25.15 -2.92 34.48
C LYS A 229 24.15 -3.27 33.39
N ILE A 230 23.69 -2.25 32.70
CA ILE A 230 22.87 -2.40 31.50
C ILE A 230 23.84 -2.42 30.33
N ILE A 231 23.75 -3.47 29.48
CA ILE A 231 24.33 -3.40 28.14
C ILE A 231 23.27 -2.77 27.25
N VAL A 232 23.58 -1.58 26.76
CA VAL A 232 22.74 -0.86 25.82
C VAL A 232 23.37 -1.07 24.44
N GLY A 233 22.67 -1.83 23.60
CA GLY A 233 23.01 -1.94 22.19
C GLY A 233 22.22 -0.94 21.36
N LYS A 234 22.81 -0.34 20.33
CA LYS A 234 22.08 0.40 19.30
C LYS A 234 22.22 -0.29 17.96
N LEU A 235 21.09 -0.62 17.35
CA LEU A 235 21.00 -1.22 16.03
C LEU A 235 20.68 -0.15 15.00
N ASN A 236 21.66 0.12 14.12
CA ASN A 236 21.52 1.08 13.03
C ASN A 236 21.90 0.44 11.70
N PHE A 237 21.41 1.02 10.61
CA PHE A 237 21.99 0.82 9.28
C PHE A 237 22.38 2.18 8.68
N LEU A 238 23.34 2.14 7.75
CA LEU A 238 23.70 3.31 6.97
C LEU A 238 22.70 3.46 5.82
N ASP A 239 22.02 4.59 5.68
CA ASP A 239 21.06 4.84 4.59
C ASP A 239 21.77 5.41 3.34
N ILE A 240 21.04 5.60 2.23
CA ILE A 240 21.58 6.09 0.94
C ILE A 240 22.24 7.47 1.04
N ASP A 241 21.79 8.29 2.00
CA ASP A 241 22.35 9.60 2.33
C ASP A 241 23.60 9.51 3.22
N ASN A 242 24.09 8.29 3.49
CA ASN A 242 25.15 7.96 4.44
C ASN A 242 24.86 8.42 5.88
N THR A 243 23.59 8.58 6.24
CA THR A 243 23.19 8.82 7.64
C THR A 243 22.85 7.52 8.33
N LEU A 244 23.09 7.46 9.64
CA LEU A 244 22.69 6.30 10.44
C LEU A 244 21.20 6.39 10.75
N LYS A 245 20.44 5.37 10.37
CA LYS A 245 19.03 5.23 10.72
C LYS A 245 18.85 4.07 11.70
N PRO A 246 18.03 4.25 12.75
CA PRO A 246 17.74 3.17 13.70
C PRO A 246 16.86 2.10 13.05
N ILE A 247 17.15 0.83 13.31
CA ILE A 247 16.25 -0.28 12.97
C ILE A 247 15.28 -0.44 14.13
N LYS A 248 14.03 0.01 13.94
CA LYS A 248 13.02 0.06 14.99
C LYS A 248 12.13 -1.18 14.97
N ASN A 249 11.67 -1.59 16.14
CA ASN A 249 10.67 -2.64 16.33
C ASN A 249 11.04 -4.02 15.76
N ALA A 250 12.31 -4.22 15.39
CA ALA A 250 12.77 -5.48 14.83
C ALA A 250 12.98 -6.50 15.96
N LYS A 251 12.61 -7.74 15.70
CA LYS A 251 12.77 -8.85 16.63
C LYS A 251 14.23 -9.25 16.77
N ILE A 252 14.67 -9.48 18.00
CA ILE A 252 16.06 -9.77 18.37
C ILE A 252 16.09 -11.09 19.13
N GLU A 253 16.80 -12.07 18.57
CA GLU A 253 17.16 -13.32 19.23
C GLU A 253 18.64 -13.26 19.63
N THR A 254 18.96 -13.69 20.84
CA THR A 254 20.35 -13.72 21.31
C THR A 254 20.74 -15.09 21.84
N THR A 255 21.93 -15.52 21.44
CA THR A 255 22.53 -16.78 21.86
C THR A 255 23.91 -16.49 22.43
N TRP A 256 24.17 -16.98 23.64
CA TRP A 256 25.49 -16.87 24.26
C TRP A 256 26.29 -18.17 24.12
N TYR A 257 27.58 -18.03 23.78
CA TYR A 257 28.54 -19.13 23.72
C TYR A 257 29.65 -18.92 24.76
N ASP A 258 29.65 -19.75 25.80
CA ASP A 258 30.72 -19.77 26.80
C ASP A 258 31.94 -20.56 26.27
N LEU A 259 33.05 -19.85 26.04
CA LEU A 259 34.32 -20.41 25.57
C LEU A 259 34.98 -21.35 26.59
N SER A 260 34.61 -21.25 27.87
CA SER A 260 35.19 -22.03 28.97
C SER A 260 34.38 -23.26 29.34
N MET A 261 33.07 -23.31 29.02
CA MET A 261 32.17 -24.39 29.47
C MET A 261 31.37 -25.09 28.35
N ALA A 262 31.47 -24.67 27.09
CA ALA A 262 30.69 -25.22 25.97
C ALA A 262 29.16 -25.21 26.20
N VAL A 263 28.67 -24.26 27.03
CA VAL A 263 27.24 -24.09 27.31
C VAL A 263 26.66 -23.09 26.31
N LYS A 264 25.58 -23.50 25.64
CA LYS A 264 24.75 -22.65 24.80
C LYS A 264 23.53 -22.20 25.61
N ALA A 265 23.36 -20.91 25.79
CA ALA A 265 22.18 -20.34 26.44
C ALA A 265 21.45 -19.39 25.48
N SER A 266 20.17 -19.64 25.24
CA SER A 266 19.30 -18.71 24.53
C SER A 266 18.73 -17.71 25.53
N LEU A 267 18.87 -16.42 25.23
CA LEU A 267 18.27 -15.34 26.01
C LEU A 267 16.84 -15.06 25.50
N PRO A 268 15.99 -14.40 26.32
CA PRO A 268 14.64 -14.03 25.90
C PRO A 268 14.65 -13.17 24.63
N THR A 269 13.74 -13.45 23.72
CA THR A 269 13.49 -12.62 22.54
C THR A 269 13.07 -11.21 22.97
N ARG A 270 13.62 -10.20 22.29
CA ARG A 270 13.34 -8.77 22.53
C ARG A 270 13.00 -8.07 21.21
N TYR A 271 12.54 -6.83 21.29
CA TYR A 271 12.35 -5.95 20.14
C TYR A 271 13.19 -4.70 20.32
N SER A 272 13.72 -4.14 19.22
CA SER A 272 14.40 -2.85 19.26
C SER A 272 13.41 -1.71 19.50
N LYS A 273 13.83 -0.69 20.25
CA LYS A 273 13.04 0.52 20.50
C LYS A 273 13.00 1.44 19.28
N GLU A 274 12.21 2.51 19.35
CA GLU A 274 12.11 3.53 18.29
C GLU A 274 13.43 4.24 17.97
N ASP A 275 14.39 4.27 18.89
CA ASP A 275 15.73 4.83 18.66
C ASP A 275 16.76 3.75 18.26
N GLY A 276 16.30 2.55 17.93
CA GLY A 276 17.12 1.39 17.59
C GLY A 276 17.78 0.74 18.80
N THR A 277 17.50 1.21 20.01
CA THR A 277 18.14 0.73 21.23
C THR A 277 17.58 -0.63 21.65
N ILE A 278 18.46 -1.52 22.10
CA ILE A 278 18.20 -2.84 22.66
C ILE A 278 18.83 -2.89 24.04
N GLU A 279 18.04 -3.16 25.07
CA GLU A 279 18.50 -3.19 26.46
C GLU A 279 18.53 -4.62 27.00
N TYR A 280 19.69 -5.02 27.51
CA TYR A 280 19.88 -6.26 28.29
C TYR A 280 20.11 -5.92 29.76
N THR A 281 19.49 -6.68 30.65
CA THR A 281 19.66 -6.49 32.10
C THR A 281 20.75 -7.42 32.65
N GLU A 282 21.60 -6.94 33.59
CA GLU A 282 22.78 -7.68 34.08
C GLU A 282 22.46 -9.10 34.57
N ASN A 283 21.31 -9.31 35.21
CA ASN A 283 20.88 -10.62 35.71
C ASN A 283 20.79 -11.71 34.61
N GLU A 284 20.71 -11.33 33.34
CA GLU A 284 20.67 -12.24 32.19
C GLU A 284 22.08 -12.62 31.69
N LEU A 285 23.09 -11.84 32.06
CA LEU A 285 24.47 -11.92 31.54
C LEU A 285 25.52 -12.21 32.62
N GLU A 286 25.21 -12.02 33.91
CA GLU A 286 26.10 -12.26 35.07
C GLU A 286 26.67 -13.69 35.14
N MET A 287 26.14 -14.64 34.37
CA MET A 287 26.62 -16.02 34.34
C MET A 287 27.90 -16.22 33.53
N PHE A 288 28.41 -15.23 32.81
CA PHE A 288 29.46 -15.46 31.81
C PHE A 288 30.59 -14.43 31.89
N GLN A 289 31.77 -14.87 32.32
CA GLN A 289 32.93 -13.99 32.51
C GLN A 289 33.73 -13.74 31.23
N ASN A 290 33.67 -14.62 30.23
CA ASN A 290 34.28 -14.47 28.91
C ASN A 290 33.50 -15.32 27.89
N GLY A 291 33.09 -14.76 26.75
CA GLY A 291 32.40 -15.52 25.72
C GLY A 291 32.00 -14.70 24.50
N THR A 292 31.40 -15.39 23.54
CA THR A 292 30.91 -14.78 22.30
C THR A 292 29.39 -14.65 22.37
N LEU A 293 28.89 -13.42 22.25
CA LEU A 293 27.47 -13.14 22.07
C LEU A 293 27.14 -13.22 20.57
N GLU A 294 26.20 -14.07 20.20
CA GLU A 294 25.59 -14.07 18.88
C GLU A 294 24.24 -13.34 18.94
N VAL A 295 24.12 -12.25 18.21
CA VAL A 295 22.90 -11.45 18.09
C VAL A 295 22.31 -11.73 16.71
N LYS A 296 21.10 -12.27 16.67
CA LYS A 296 20.34 -12.50 15.45
C LYS A 296 19.18 -11.50 15.39
N VAL A 297 19.24 -10.60 14.44
CA VAL A 297 18.19 -9.61 14.14
C VAL A 297 17.26 -10.24 13.11
N ILE A 298 15.99 -10.44 13.47
CA ILE A 298 14.93 -10.90 12.58
C ILE A 298 14.12 -9.68 12.14
N PHE A 299 13.97 -9.52 10.83
CA PHE A 299 13.26 -8.37 10.23
C PHE A 299 11.74 -8.60 10.23
N GLU A 300 11.19 -8.70 11.44
CA GLU A 300 9.77 -8.90 11.77
C GLU A 300 9.36 -7.78 12.73
N ASP A 301 8.31 -7.02 12.38
CA ASP A 301 7.81 -5.92 13.19
C ASP A 301 7.09 -6.44 14.45
N GLN A 302 7.28 -5.76 15.59
CA GLN A 302 6.63 -6.12 16.86
C GLN A 302 5.11 -6.09 16.83
N PHE A 303 4.53 -5.35 15.86
CA PHE A 303 3.09 -5.22 15.67
C PHE A 303 2.56 -6.15 14.58
N ASP A 304 3.39 -7.06 14.07
CA ASP A 304 3.03 -8.01 13.03
C ASP A 304 2.42 -7.31 11.78
N ARG A 305 3.06 -6.20 11.39
CA ARG A 305 2.66 -5.42 10.20
C ARG A 305 3.51 -5.76 8.98
N ILE A 306 4.81 -6.00 9.20
CA ILE A 306 5.80 -6.18 8.15
C ILE A 306 6.71 -7.36 8.51
N GLN A 307 6.96 -8.21 7.52
CA GLN A 307 7.96 -9.29 7.60
C GLN A 307 8.80 -9.29 6.32
N VAL A 308 10.11 -9.04 6.44
CA VAL A 308 11.03 -9.23 5.30
C VAL A 308 11.46 -10.68 5.25
N VAL A 309 11.35 -11.29 4.07
CA VAL A 309 11.56 -12.72 3.84
C VAL A 309 12.67 -12.89 2.82
N ASP A 310 13.54 -13.88 3.01
CA ASP A 310 14.54 -14.26 2.01
C ASP A 310 13.87 -15.15 0.95
N GLY A 311 13.62 -14.54 -0.21
CA GLY A 311 13.00 -15.14 -1.39
C GLY A 311 13.98 -15.87 -2.32
N SER A 312 15.27 -16.00 -1.96
CA SER A 312 16.28 -16.62 -2.84
C SER A 312 15.99 -18.07 -3.25
N GLY A 313 15.13 -18.78 -2.49
CA GLY A 313 14.66 -20.13 -2.80
C GLY A 313 13.37 -20.19 -3.61
N LEU A 314 12.74 -19.06 -3.92
CA LEU A 314 11.48 -18.98 -4.66
C LEU A 314 11.74 -18.94 -6.17
N THR A 315 10.80 -19.46 -6.94
CA THR A 315 10.83 -19.58 -8.41
C THR A 315 9.43 -19.30 -8.97
N ASN A 316 9.30 -19.05 -10.28
CA ASN A 316 7.99 -18.83 -10.93
C ASN A 316 7.00 -20.00 -10.74
N THR A 317 7.48 -21.15 -10.27
CA THR A 317 6.69 -22.36 -9.99
C THR A 317 6.47 -22.61 -8.50
N SER A 318 6.91 -21.69 -7.63
CA SER A 318 6.73 -21.82 -6.18
C SER A 318 5.28 -21.67 -5.80
N THR A 319 4.78 -22.63 -5.05
CA THR A 319 3.42 -22.64 -4.48
C THR A 319 3.30 -21.65 -3.32
N ASP A 320 2.08 -21.24 -3.00
CA ASP A 320 1.79 -20.38 -1.83
C ASP A 320 2.35 -20.99 -0.55
N ALA A 321 2.27 -22.30 -0.38
CA ALA A 321 2.83 -22.98 0.78
C ALA A 321 4.36 -22.80 0.88
N GLN A 322 5.07 -22.77 -0.25
CA GLN A 322 6.52 -22.52 -0.28
C GLN A 322 6.86 -21.07 0.02
N ARG A 323 6.10 -20.12 -0.53
CA ARG A 323 6.24 -18.69 -0.21
C ARG A 323 5.96 -18.45 1.27
N THR A 324 4.91 -19.06 1.81
CA THR A 324 4.53 -18.90 3.22
C THR A 324 5.54 -19.55 4.15
N ALA A 325 6.15 -20.66 3.74
CA ALA A 325 7.21 -21.33 4.48
C ALA A 325 8.60 -20.66 4.35
N ALA A 326 8.75 -19.67 3.47
CA ALA A 326 10.04 -19.00 3.27
C ALA A 326 10.49 -18.30 4.56
N PRO A 327 11.78 -18.39 4.92
CA PRO A 327 12.26 -17.93 6.21
C PRO A 327 12.29 -16.40 6.27
N VAL A 328 11.85 -15.85 7.39
CA VAL A 328 12.04 -14.42 7.70
C VAL A 328 13.55 -14.11 7.64
N ALA A 329 13.87 -13.07 6.87
CA ALA A 329 15.23 -12.60 6.70
C ALA A 329 15.82 -12.18 8.04
N HIS A 330 17.11 -12.47 8.22
CA HIS A 330 17.80 -12.14 9.47
C HIS A 330 19.26 -11.79 9.26
N ALA A 331 19.80 -10.94 10.14
CA ALA A 331 21.21 -10.63 10.22
C ALA A 331 21.81 -11.21 11.51
N THR A 332 22.89 -11.97 11.40
CA THR A 332 23.59 -12.54 12.56
C THR A 332 24.92 -11.83 12.79
N TYR A 333 25.16 -11.41 14.03
CA TYR A 333 26.40 -10.80 14.49
C TYR A 333 27.03 -11.65 15.56
N ARG A 334 28.36 -11.77 15.54
CA ARG A 334 29.13 -12.38 16.61
C ARG A 334 30.00 -11.34 17.25
N LEU A 335 29.91 -11.24 18.56
CA LEU A 335 30.61 -10.27 19.37
C LEU A 335 31.38 -10.97 20.46
N ASP A 336 32.70 -10.89 20.39
CA ASP A 336 33.56 -11.37 21.46
C ASP A 336 33.52 -10.35 22.60
N LEU A 337 32.80 -10.68 23.66
CA LEU A 337 32.71 -9.84 24.84
C LEU A 337 33.80 -10.25 25.83
N ASN A 338 34.91 -9.51 25.80
CA ASN A 338 35.88 -9.50 26.89
C ASN A 338 35.40 -8.50 27.94
N MET A 339 34.39 -8.86 28.75
CA MET A 339 33.74 -7.94 29.70
C MET A 339 34.76 -7.38 30.71
N PRO A 340 35.23 -6.12 30.58
CA PRO A 340 35.96 -5.48 31.65
C PRO A 340 34.93 -4.96 32.67
N THR A 341 35.39 -4.54 33.83
CA THR A 341 34.56 -4.15 34.97
C THR A 341 33.69 -2.89 34.78
N SER A 342 33.47 -2.36 33.57
CA SER A 342 32.65 -1.16 33.30
C SER A 342 31.80 -1.28 32.02
N HIS A 343 30.66 -0.58 32.01
CA HIS A 343 29.67 -0.52 30.91
C HIS A 343 30.32 -0.46 29.51
N THR A 344 29.79 -1.25 28.58
CA THR A 344 30.18 -1.23 27.17
C THR A 344 28.93 -0.93 26.35
N ASP A 345 28.89 0.22 25.70
CA ASP A 345 27.86 0.55 24.71
C ASP A 345 28.13 -0.26 23.43
N LEU A 346 27.13 -1.00 22.96
CA LEU A 346 27.26 -1.88 21.81
C LEU A 346 26.62 -1.26 20.57
N ASN A 347 27.41 -0.63 19.70
CA ASN A 347 26.89 -0.11 18.44
C ASN A 347 26.98 -1.19 17.35
N LEU A 348 25.85 -1.75 16.95
CA LEU A 348 25.70 -2.67 15.83
C LEU A 348 25.27 -1.87 14.60
N THR A 349 26.19 -1.72 13.65
CA THR A 349 25.92 -0.99 12.39
C THR A 349 25.97 -1.94 11.20
N LEU A 350 24.88 -2.01 10.43
CA LEU A 350 24.89 -2.61 9.10
C LEU A 350 25.49 -1.62 8.11
N THR A 351 26.70 -1.92 7.65
CA THR A 351 27.35 -1.21 6.55
C THR A 351 26.93 -1.81 5.22
N ARG A 352 27.03 -1.03 4.14
CA ARG A 352 26.74 -1.46 2.76
C ARG A 352 27.49 -2.74 2.32
N THR A 353 28.65 -3.03 2.92
CA THR A 353 29.43 -4.25 2.66
C THR A 353 28.86 -5.51 3.32
N ASN A 354 27.90 -5.37 4.24
CA ASN A 354 27.24 -6.50 4.87
C ASN A 354 26.12 -7.02 3.96
N PRO A 355 26.11 -8.31 3.57
CA PRO A 355 25.07 -8.86 2.69
C PRO A 355 23.66 -8.75 3.28
N ASN A 356 23.53 -8.65 4.61
CA ASN A 356 22.24 -8.49 5.27
C ASN A 356 21.80 -7.02 5.42
N ALA A 357 22.63 -6.05 5.01
CA ALA A 357 22.26 -4.63 5.05
C ALA A 357 21.09 -4.31 4.13
N VAL A 358 20.91 -5.08 3.05
CA VAL A 358 19.76 -4.90 2.17
C VAL A 358 18.44 -5.27 2.83
N TYR A 359 18.39 -6.38 3.60
CA TYR A 359 17.18 -6.76 4.32
C TYR A 359 16.77 -5.71 5.35
N ALA A 360 17.74 -5.10 6.02
CA ALA A 360 17.47 -3.99 6.93
C ALA A 360 16.93 -2.74 6.22
N LYS A 361 17.48 -2.40 5.05
CA LYS A 361 17.01 -1.28 4.23
C LYS A 361 15.56 -1.49 3.76
N ILE A 362 15.28 -2.68 3.20
CA ILE A 362 13.94 -3.07 2.75
C ILE A 362 12.95 -3.04 3.92
N TYR A 363 13.34 -3.62 5.06
CA TYR A 363 12.52 -3.59 6.29
C TYR A 363 12.23 -2.16 6.73
N PHE A 364 13.24 -1.29 6.76
CA PHE A 364 13.09 0.09 7.19
C PHE A 364 12.10 0.87 6.31
N TYR A 365 12.22 0.78 4.98
CA TYR A 365 11.32 1.50 4.08
C TYR A 365 9.90 0.92 4.05
N SER A 366 9.77 -0.40 4.17
CA SER A 366 8.45 -1.06 4.31
C SER A 366 7.76 -0.67 5.62
N LEU A 367 8.52 -0.58 6.72
CA LEU A 367 8.02 -0.10 8.01
C LEU A 367 7.60 1.38 7.94
N GLN A 368 8.34 2.21 7.21
CA GLN A 368 7.95 3.61 6.97
C GLN A 368 6.60 3.72 6.24
N ALA A 369 6.33 2.85 5.26
CA ALA A 369 5.05 2.81 4.58
C ALA A 369 3.92 2.34 5.50
N ALA A 370 4.17 1.31 6.32
CA ALA A 370 3.22 0.85 7.34
C ALA A 370 2.93 1.91 8.42
N ASP A 371 3.93 2.70 8.81
CA ASP A 371 3.77 3.83 9.72
C ASP A 371 2.98 4.97 9.08
N PHE A 372 3.21 5.28 7.80
CA PHE A 372 2.42 6.27 7.05
C PHE A 372 0.94 5.86 6.97
N MET A 373 0.67 4.61 6.57
CA MET A 373 -0.69 4.05 6.52
C MET A 373 -1.43 4.19 7.86
N LYS A 374 -0.77 3.84 8.97
CA LYS A 374 -1.37 3.91 10.31
C LYS A 374 -1.53 5.35 10.80
N ASN A 375 -0.47 6.15 10.68
CA ASN A 375 -0.38 7.43 11.38
C ASN A 375 -0.94 8.59 10.57
N ASP A 376 -0.80 8.59 9.24
CA ASP A 376 -1.34 9.64 8.37
C ASP A 376 -2.73 9.25 7.87
N LEU A 377 -2.85 8.09 7.23
CA LEU A 377 -4.12 7.65 6.60
C LEU A 377 -5.16 7.08 7.59
N LYS A 378 -4.74 6.84 8.85
CA LYS A 378 -5.56 6.22 9.91
C LYS A 378 -6.12 4.85 9.54
N LEU A 379 -5.43 4.14 8.65
CA LEU A 379 -5.79 2.79 8.25
C LEU A 379 -5.19 1.76 9.21
N VAL A 380 -5.97 0.70 9.45
CA VAL A 380 -5.52 -0.49 10.18
C VAL A 380 -5.41 -1.62 9.17
N MET A 381 -4.28 -2.32 9.15
CA MET A 381 -4.12 -3.55 8.36
C MET A 381 -5.14 -4.57 8.82
N LYS A 382 -6.07 -4.95 7.93
CA LYS A 382 -7.06 -5.98 8.21
C LYS A 382 -6.51 -7.37 7.93
N HIS A 383 -5.50 -7.45 7.08
CA HIS A 383 -4.88 -8.69 6.65
C HIS A 383 -3.63 -9.03 7.47
N PRO A 384 -3.11 -10.27 7.36
CA PRO A 384 -1.84 -10.66 7.97
C PRO A 384 -0.70 -9.72 7.56
N PRO A 385 0.45 -9.78 8.26
CA PRO A 385 1.60 -8.94 7.97
C PRO A 385 1.93 -8.94 6.49
N GLU A 386 2.21 -7.76 5.95
CA GLU A 386 2.69 -7.65 4.59
C GLU A 386 4.09 -8.28 4.51
N ARG A 387 4.20 -9.34 3.72
CA ARG A 387 5.46 -10.07 3.51
C ARG A 387 6.23 -9.44 2.36
N VAL A 388 7.48 -9.07 2.60
CA VAL A 388 8.35 -8.46 1.58
C VAL A 388 9.45 -9.45 1.23
N TYR A 389 9.31 -10.11 0.08
CA TYR A 389 10.23 -11.12 -0.44
C TYR A 389 11.41 -10.45 -1.13
N ALA A 390 12.52 -10.33 -0.42
CA ALA A 390 13.78 -9.87 -0.98
C ALA A 390 14.50 -11.02 -1.70
N ASN A 391 15.19 -10.74 -2.79
CA ASN A 391 15.89 -11.72 -3.65
C ASN A 391 14.98 -12.80 -4.25
N ASP A 392 13.71 -12.50 -4.50
CA ASP A 392 12.75 -13.44 -5.10
C ASP A 392 13.17 -13.76 -6.55
N GLN A 393 13.71 -14.96 -6.81
CA GLN A 393 14.14 -15.34 -8.17
C GLN A 393 12.96 -15.50 -9.14
N SER A 394 11.73 -15.47 -8.62
CA SER A 394 10.53 -15.50 -9.43
C SER A 394 10.11 -14.15 -9.99
N ALA A 395 10.67 -13.08 -9.44
CA ALA A 395 10.34 -11.72 -9.77
C ALA A 395 11.17 -11.20 -10.96
N ASN A 396 10.61 -10.22 -11.66
CA ASN A 396 11.30 -9.45 -12.70
C ASN A 396 11.01 -7.97 -12.45
N GLY A 397 11.77 -7.38 -11.54
CA GLY A 397 11.53 -6.09 -10.91
C GLY A 397 11.04 -6.21 -9.47
N ALA A 398 10.30 -5.20 -9.03
CA ALA A 398 9.46 -5.26 -7.85
C ALA A 398 7.99 -5.30 -8.29
N PHE A 399 7.15 -6.00 -7.54
CA PHE A 399 5.71 -6.02 -7.75
C PHE A 399 4.98 -6.49 -6.49
N HIS A 400 3.77 -5.99 -6.27
CA HIS A 400 2.87 -6.48 -5.24
C HIS A 400 2.07 -7.70 -5.75
N ASN A 401 2.13 -8.82 -5.03
CA ASN A 401 1.43 -10.08 -5.38
C ASN A 401 -0.07 -10.03 -5.07
N GLY A 402 -0.62 -8.89 -4.64
CA GLY A 402 -1.99 -8.72 -4.18
C GLY A 402 -3.04 -8.93 -5.27
N GLY A 403 -3.38 -10.19 -5.51
CA GLY A 403 -4.77 -10.61 -5.55
C GLY A 403 -5.46 -10.76 -6.90
N CYS A 404 -4.82 -10.34 -7.99
CA CYS A 404 -5.42 -10.49 -9.32
C CYS A 404 -5.39 -11.94 -9.83
N ALA A 405 -4.44 -12.74 -9.33
CA ALA A 405 -4.38 -14.16 -9.59
C ALA A 405 -5.27 -14.90 -8.57
N ASN A 406 -6.39 -15.45 -9.07
CA ASN A 406 -7.35 -16.26 -8.31
C ASN A 406 -6.70 -17.12 -7.21
N GLY A 407 -6.80 -16.68 -5.96
CA GLY A 407 -6.53 -17.51 -4.79
C GLY A 407 -5.07 -17.69 -4.39
N ILE A 408 -4.14 -16.82 -4.80
CA ILE A 408 -2.81 -16.78 -4.17
C ILE A 408 -3.00 -16.37 -2.70
N ALA A 409 -2.82 -17.33 -1.80
CA ALA A 409 -2.90 -17.14 -0.36
C ALA A 409 -1.74 -16.29 0.18
N ASP A 410 -0.65 -16.19 -0.59
CA ASP A 410 0.53 -15.44 -0.22
C ASP A 410 0.55 -14.03 -0.83
N ARG A 411 0.17 -13.06 0.00
CA ARG A 411 0.08 -11.64 -0.34
C ARG A 411 1.33 -10.97 0.19
N GLY A 412 1.99 -10.19 -0.67
CA GLY A 412 3.28 -9.65 -0.35
C GLY A 412 3.90 -8.86 -1.50
N VAL A 413 4.88 -8.03 -1.18
CA VAL A 413 5.77 -7.40 -2.14
C VAL A 413 6.88 -8.38 -2.53
N SER A 414 7.03 -8.67 -3.81
CA SER A 414 8.16 -9.44 -4.35
C SER A 414 9.18 -8.52 -4.98
N ILE A 415 10.45 -8.69 -4.63
CA ILE A 415 11.58 -7.90 -5.15
C ILE A 415 12.63 -8.88 -5.68
N ASP A 416 12.95 -8.77 -6.97
CA ASP A 416 13.94 -9.65 -7.60
C ASP A 416 15.37 -9.45 -7.03
N PRO A 417 16.34 -10.31 -7.37
CA PRO A 417 17.70 -10.21 -6.85
C PRO A 417 18.47 -8.94 -7.25
N VAL A 418 18.20 -8.39 -8.44
CA VAL A 418 18.84 -7.15 -8.93
C VAL A 418 18.23 -5.95 -8.22
N ALA A 419 16.90 -5.90 -8.21
CA ALA A 419 16.11 -4.89 -7.51
C ALA A 419 16.31 -4.96 -6.00
N SER A 420 16.71 -6.10 -5.43
CA SER A 420 17.13 -6.25 -4.03
C SER A 420 18.56 -5.77 -3.78
N SER A 421 19.16 -5.01 -4.70
CA SER A 421 20.42 -4.34 -4.43
C SER A 421 20.27 -3.27 -3.35
N PHE A 422 21.32 -3.11 -2.54
CA PHE A 422 21.40 -2.03 -1.57
C PHE A 422 21.36 -0.65 -2.24
N ASP A 423 21.88 -0.54 -3.47
CA ASP A 423 21.97 0.71 -4.23
C ASP A 423 20.98 0.77 -5.38
N ASP A 424 19.93 -0.05 -5.32
CA ASP A 424 18.89 0.03 -6.32
C ASP A 424 18.31 1.45 -6.34
N PRO A 425 18.32 2.13 -7.50
CA PRO A 425 17.93 3.53 -7.58
C PRO A 425 16.40 3.73 -7.54
N ALA A 426 15.60 2.68 -7.72
CA ALA A 426 14.15 2.74 -7.54
C ALA A 426 13.74 2.75 -6.05
N ALA A 427 14.68 2.48 -5.13
CA ALA A 427 14.40 2.46 -3.70
C ALA A 427 14.43 3.88 -3.08
N PRO A 428 13.45 4.26 -2.22
CA PRO A 428 12.28 3.46 -1.84
C PRO A 428 11.05 3.64 -2.74
N THR A 429 11.03 4.68 -3.57
CA THR A 429 9.82 5.24 -4.16
C THR A 429 9.11 4.28 -5.11
N ASN A 430 9.81 3.69 -6.08
CA ASN A 430 9.25 2.77 -7.08
C ASN A 430 9.52 1.29 -6.73
N ARG A 431 9.83 0.98 -5.47
CA ARG A 431 10.18 -0.39 -5.04
C ARG A 431 9.50 -0.82 -3.76
N GLU A 432 9.66 -0.06 -2.68
CA GLU A 432 8.97 -0.39 -1.43
C GLU A 432 7.66 0.39 -1.33
N TRP A 433 7.69 1.70 -1.57
CA TRP A 433 6.52 2.55 -1.35
C TRP A 433 5.45 2.40 -2.42
N HIS A 434 5.84 2.26 -3.69
CA HIS A 434 4.90 2.01 -4.78
C HIS A 434 4.18 0.68 -4.57
N GLU A 435 4.92 -0.39 -4.32
CA GLU A 435 4.32 -1.71 -4.09
C GLU A 435 3.48 -1.77 -2.82
N PHE A 436 3.86 -1.01 -1.80
CA PHE A 436 3.04 -0.83 -0.62
C PHE A 436 1.80 0.05 -0.88
N GLY A 437 1.86 0.96 -1.85
CA GLY A 437 0.71 1.68 -2.37
C GLY A 437 -0.37 0.73 -2.89
N HIS A 438 0.03 -0.32 -3.62
CA HIS A 438 -0.88 -1.40 -4.01
C HIS A 438 -1.47 -2.16 -2.81
N HIS A 439 -0.68 -2.38 -1.75
CA HIS A 439 -1.20 -2.93 -0.49
C HIS A 439 -2.24 -1.99 0.17
N ILE A 440 -1.98 -0.68 0.22
CA ILE A 440 -2.91 0.32 0.76
C ILE A 440 -4.22 0.32 -0.05
N MET A 441 -4.11 0.29 -1.38
CA MET A 441 -5.27 0.19 -2.25
C MET A 441 -6.07 -1.07 -1.93
N TYR A 442 -5.41 -2.22 -1.80
CA TYR A 442 -6.04 -3.48 -1.46
C TYR A 442 -6.76 -3.46 -0.10
N GLU A 443 -6.18 -2.83 0.93
CA GLU A 443 -6.79 -2.69 2.26
C GLU A 443 -8.07 -1.85 2.26
N VAL A 444 -8.19 -0.92 1.30
CA VAL A 444 -9.34 -0.02 1.16
C VAL A 444 -10.36 -0.55 0.17
N TYR A 445 -9.92 -1.00 -1.00
CA TYR A 445 -10.75 -1.31 -2.16
C TYR A 445 -11.09 -2.81 -2.21
N GLY A 446 -10.31 -3.66 -1.54
CA GLY A 446 -10.36 -5.10 -1.69
C GLY A 446 -9.83 -5.56 -3.05
N TYR A 447 -10.30 -6.71 -3.52
CA TYR A 447 -9.83 -7.38 -4.75
C TYR A 447 -10.31 -6.76 -6.08
N HIS A 448 -10.98 -5.61 -6.05
CA HIS A 448 -11.85 -5.19 -7.16
C HIS A 448 -11.15 -4.55 -8.37
N LEU A 449 -9.88 -4.11 -8.26
CA LEU A 449 -9.17 -3.38 -9.32
C LEU A 449 -8.19 -4.21 -10.17
N CYS A 450 -8.22 -5.51 -10.00
CA CYS A 450 -7.18 -6.40 -10.50
C CYS A 450 -7.46 -6.98 -11.90
N GLY A 451 -6.52 -6.80 -12.85
CA GLY A 451 -6.35 -7.71 -14.00
C GLY A 451 -7.28 -7.52 -15.21
N ARG A 452 -7.79 -6.31 -15.47
CA ARG A 452 -8.66 -6.06 -16.63
C ARG A 452 -7.92 -5.76 -17.93
N THR A 453 -6.69 -5.28 -17.86
CA THR A 453 -5.96 -4.74 -19.01
C THR A 453 -4.46 -5.05 -18.94
N LYS A 454 -3.69 -4.60 -19.94
CA LYS A 454 -2.24 -4.84 -19.99
C LYS A 454 -1.57 -3.94 -18.95
N ASN A 455 -0.78 -4.54 -18.06
CA ASN A 455 -0.01 -3.81 -17.06
C ASN A 455 0.95 -2.80 -17.73
N HIS A 456 0.99 -1.57 -17.21
CA HIS A 456 1.65 -0.41 -17.81
C HIS A 456 1.26 -0.19 -19.29
N GLY A 457 0.02 -0.53 -19.64
CA GLY A 457 -0.50 -0.40 -21.01
C GLY A 457 -0.87 1.04 -21.35
N GLY A 458 -1.02 1.89 -20.33
CA GLY A 458 -1.37 3.30 -20.46
C GLY A 458 -2.51 3.53 -21.44
N TYR A 459 -2.32 4.49 -22.34
CA TYR A 459 -3.39 4.88 -23.27
C TYR A 459 -3.89 3.75 -24.18
N TRP A 460 -3.07 2.72 -24.36
CA TRP A 460 -3.40 1.59 -25.23
C TRP A 460 -4.40 0.62 -24.61
N ASN A 461 -4.57 0.66 -23.28
CA ASN A 461 -5.57 -0.13 -22.60
C ASN A 461 -6.99 0.28 -23.02
N PRO A 462 -7.94 -0.68 -23.00
CA PRO A 462 -9.33 -0.39 -23.35
C PRO A 462 -10.01 0.58 -22.38
N ASP A 463 -9.49 0.73 -21.16
CA ASP A 463 -9.89 1.69 -20.14
C ASP A 463 -8.64 2.23 -19.39
N SER A 464 -8.83 3.17 -18.46
CA SER A 464 -7.74 3.72 -17.63
C SER A 464 -7.60 3.04 -16.27
N VAL A 465 -8.13 1.83 -16.07
CA VAL A 465 -8.11 1.15 -14.74
C VAL A 465 -6.70 0.79 -14.29
N ASP A 466 -5.87 0.31 -15.22
CA ASP A 466 -4.46 0.02 -14.98
C ASP A 466 -3.69 1.29 -14.61
N SER A 467 -3.83 2.34 -15.41
CA SER A 467 -3.20 3.63 -15.12
C SER A 467 -3.68 4.25 -13.82
N TYR A 468 -4.95 4.01 -13.45
CA TYR A 468 -5.46 4.38 -12.13
C TYR A 468 -4.76 3.63 -11.01
N THR A 469 -4.63 2.31 -11.16
CA THR A 469 -4.03 1.42 -10.18
C THR A 469 -2.56 1.77 -9.96
N GLU A 470 -1.79 1.88 -11.03
CA GLU A 470 -0.37 2.22 -10.98
C GLU A 470 -0.16 3.68 -10.54
N GLY A 471 -0.90 4.63 -11.13
CA GLY A 471 -0.78 6.05 -10.78
C GLY A 471 -1.17 6.36 -9.32
N PHE A 472 -2.09 5.60 -8.74
CA PHE A 472 -2.37 5.64 -7.30
C PHE A 472 -1.16 5.20 -6.47
N ALA A 473 -0.50 4.10 -6.86
CA ALA A 473 0.68 3.60 -6.16
C ALA A 473 1.86 4.57 -6.27
N GLU A 474 2.07 5.18 -7.44
CA GLU A 474 3.03 6.27 -7.64
C GLU A 474 2.71 7.47 -6.74
N PHE A 475 1.45 7.93 -6.72
CA PHE A 475 1.01 9.04 -5.89
C PHE A 475 1.18 8.74 -4.38
N MET A 476 0.90 7.52 -3.93
CA MET A 476 1.14 7.11 -2.54
C MET A 476 2.62 7.25 -2.16
N SER A 477 3.54 6.92 -3.06
CA SER A 477 4.98 7.17 -2.84
C SER A 477 5.29 8.66 -2.69
N MET A 478 4.61 9.53 -3.42
CA MET A 478 4.76 10.99 -3.28
C MET A 478 4.23 11.48 -1.93
N MET A 479 3.08 10.98 -1.48
CA MET A 479 2.56 11.27 -0.14
C MET A 479 3.53 10.80 0.96
N MET A 480 4.20 9.67 0.77
CA MET A 480 5.21 9.16 1.71
C MET A 480 6.48 10.03 1.71
N LEU A 481 6.94 10.51 0.55
CA LEU A 481 8.03 11.49 0.47
C LEU A 481 7.72 12.75 1.28
N ASP A 482 6.51 13.29 1.12
CA ASP A 482 6.04 14.47 1.84
C ASP A 482 5.86 14.20 3.35
N TYR A 483 5.24 13.08 3.73
CA TYR A 483 5.03 12.68 5.13
C TYR A 483 6.34 12.53 5.90
N HIS A 484 7.35 11.88 5.30
CA HIS A 484 8.67 11.70 5.92
C HIS A 484 9.60 12.91 5.71
N ASN A 485 9.11 13.98 5.08
CA ASN A 485 9.83 15.23 4.82
C ASN A 485 11.16 15.00 4.07
N TYR A 486 11.13 14.16 3.04
CA TYR A 486 12.27 13.97 2.15
C TYR A 486 12.51 15.21 1.28
N PRO A 487 13.79 15.53 0.96
CA PRO A 487 14.08 16.57 -0.02
C PRO A 487 13.59 16.13 -1.40
N LYS A 488 13.16 17.09 -2.23
CA LYS A 488 12.66 16.84 -3.60
C LYS A 488 11.46 15.89 -3.63
N LYS A 489 10.46 16.19 -2.79
CA LYS A 489 9.22 15.42 -2.65
C LYS A 489 8.37 15.33 -3.93
N ASN A 490 8.68 16.15 -4.94
CA ASN A 490 8.11 16.12 -6.27
C ASN A 490 8.78 15.09 -7.21
N LEU A 491 9.90 14.48 -6.81
CA LEU A 491 10.60 13.52 -7.68
C LEU A 491 10.24 12.07 -7.37
N TYR A 492 9.58 11.42 -8.33
CA TYR A 492 9.39 9.99 -8.39
C TYR A 492 10.53 9.33 -9.15
N PHE A 493 11.03 8.17 -8.74
CA PHE A 493 12.21 7.56 -9.39
C PHE A 493 11.84 6.21 -9.99
N VAL A 494 11.80 6.11 -11.32
CA VAL A 494 11.70 4.81 -12.00
C VAL A 494 13.09 4.34 -12.37
N GLY A 495 13.62 3.43 -11.56
CA GLY A 495 15.04 3.09 -11.60
C GLY A 495 15.89 4.34 -11.32
N ALA A 496 16.87 4.63 -12.19
CA ALA A 496 17.75 5.80 -12.04
C ALA A 496 17.18 7.10 -12.61
N THR A 497 15.98 7.05 -13.21
CA THR A 497 15.38 8.20 -13.90
C THR A 497 14.39 8.90 -12.97
N PRO A 498 14.64 10.17 -12.60
CA PRO A 498 13.67 10.96 -11.87
C PRO A 498 12.58 11.49 -12.83
N TYR A 499 11.33 11.39 -12.40
CA TYR A 499 10.14 11.99 -12.96
C TYR A 499 9.66 13.07 -11.99
N ASP A 500 9.49 14.28 -12.49
CA ASP A 500 9.10 15.42 -11.69
C ASP A 500 7.58 15.57 -11.78
N MET A 501 6.89 15.27 -10.69
CA MET A 501 5.43 15.24 -10.63
C MET A 501 4.78 16.62 -10.72
N GLU A 502 5.56 17.71 -10.74
CA GLU A 502 5.07 19.07 -11.05
C GLU A 502 5.06 19.31 -12.58
N VAL A 503 5.62 18.37 -13.35
CA VAL A 503 5.50 18.41 -14.81
C VAL A 503 4.14 17.85 -15.18
N ASN A 504 3.36 18.68 -15.87
CA ASN A 504 2.07 18.35 -16.46
C ASN A 504 2.18 17.26 -17.56
N TYR A 505 2.47 16.02 -17.19
CA TYR A 505 2.62 14.89 -18.12
C TYR A 505 1.31 14.60 -18.85
N LYS A 506 1.35 14.50 -20.18
CA LYS A 506 0.13 14.19 -20.94
C LYS A 506 -0.17 12.69 -20.88
N VAL A 507 -1.43 12.32 -20.72
CA VAL A 507 -1.90 10.91 -20.70
C VAL A 507 -1.63 10.12 -21.98
N ASN A 508 -1.44 10.81 -23.11
CA ASN A 508 -1.09 10.20 -24.40
C ASN A 508 0.42 10.31 -24.72
N SER A 509 1.24 10.79 -23.78
CA SER A 509 2.69 10.91 -23.98
C SER A 509 3.41 9.61 -23.64
N ARG A 510 4.58 9.45 -24.28
CA ARG A 510 5.46 8.31 -24.10
C ARG A 510 6.88 8.76 -23.84
N VAL A 511 7.54 8.15 -22.86
CA VAL A 511 9.00 8.30 -22.65
C VAL A 511 9.65 6.93 -22.78
N GLY A 512 10.34 6.72 -23.90
CA GLY A 512 10.92 5.43 -24.23
C GLY A 512 9.83 4.38 -24.50
N ARG A 513 9.76 3.35 -23.66
CA ARG A 513 8.74 2.28 -23.74
C ARG A 513 7.57 2.46 -22.77
N MET A 514 7.67 3.43 -21.87
CA MET A 514 6.69 3.68 -20.82
C MET A 514 5.63 4.65 -21.32
N GLU A 515 4.38 4.24 -21.22
CA GLU A 515 3.23 5.10 -21.42
C GLU A 515 3.05 5.93 -20.15
N LEU A 516 2.98 7.25 -20.27
CA LEU A 516 2.99 8.17 -19.11
C LEU A 516 1.61 8.40 -18.50
N GLU A 517 0.62 7.55 -18.78
CA GLU A 517 -0.73 7.79 -18.29
C GLU A 517 -0.85 7.61 -16.78
N GLU A 518 -0.19 6.60 -16.21
CA GLU A 518 -0.09 6.43 -14.76
C GLU A 518 0.63 7.60 -14.10
N THR A 519 1.74 8.06 -14.70
CA THR A 519 2.49 9.23 -14.26
C THR A 519 1.69 10.52 -14.37
N ALA A 520 0.87 10.66 -15.41
CA ALA A 520 -0.03 11.80 -15.58
C ALA A 520 -1.09 11.80 -14.47
N LEU A 521 -1.67 10.64 -14.13
CA LEU A 521 -2.59 10.57 -12.99
C LEU A 521 -1.91 10.89 -11.65
N ALA A 522 -0.72 10.33 -11.42
CA ALA A 522 0.04 10.59 -10.20
C ALA A 522 0.37 12.09 -10.07
N SER A 523 0.72 12.73 -11.18
CA SER A 523 0.97 14.17 -11.27
C SER A 523 -0.30 15.00 -11.08
N ILE A 524 -1.45 14.62 -11.66
CA ILE A 524 -2.75 15.26 -11.36
C ILE A 524 -3.05 15.25 -9.86
N TYR A 525 -2.84 14.12 -9.17
CA TYR A 525 -3.05 14.06 -7.73
C TYR A 525 -2.00 14.84 -6.93
N TYR A 526 -0.78 14.96 -7.48
CA TYR A 526 0.29 15.73 -6.90
C TYR A 526 0.02 17.23 -7.02
N ASP A 527 -0.42 17.75 -8.17
CA ASP A 527 -0.94 19.12 -8.41
C ASP A 527 -2.03 19.50 -7.40
N LEU A 528 -2.91 18.56 -7.07
CA LEU A 528 -3.94 18.80 -6.05
C LEU A 528 -3.37 18.88 -4.63
N LEU A 529 -2.17 18.35 -4.39
CA LEU A 529 -1.52 18.20 -3.09
C LEU A 529 -0.40 19.22 -2.86
N ASP A 530 0.27 19.69 -3.89
CA ASP A 530 1.56 20.37 -3.79
C ASP A 530 1.40 21.89 -3.67
N GLY A 531 1.87 22.39 -2.53
CA GLY A 531 1.69 23.80 -2.20
C GLY A 531 2.98 24.55 -2.30
N GLY A 532 2.92 25.77 -2.81
CA GLY A 532 4.08 26.62 -2.72
C GLY A 532 4.06 27.87 -3.58
N PRO A 533 5.15 28.63 -3.54
CA PRO A 533 5.34 29.78 -4.42
C PRO A 533 5.58 29.40 -5.90
N ASN A 534 5.79 28.11 -6.19
CA ASN A 534 6.00 27.59 -7.54
C ASN A 534 4.84 26.72 -8.05
N ASP A 535 3.82 26.49 -7.21
CA ASP A 535 2.57 25.82 -7.63
C ASP A 535 1.94 26.68 -8.74
N ASP A 536 1.76 26.05 -9.90
CA ASP A 536 1.30 26.70 -11.10
C ASP A 536 -0.20 26.48 -11.38
N ASP A 537 -0.88 25.66 -10.59
CA ASP A 537 -2.31 25.34 -10.71
C ASP A 537 -3.19 26.14 -9.73
N GLY A 538 -2.62 26.53 -8.58
CA GLY A 538 -3.25 27.36 -7.56
C GLY A 538 -4.35 26.63 -6.76
N ILE A 539 -4.28 25.31 -6.69
CA ILE A 539 -5.06 24.41 -5.84
C ILE A 539 -4.13 23.88 -4.74
N GLN A 540 -4.65 23.79 -3.51
CA GLN A 540 -3.93 23.16 -2.42
C GLN A 540 -4.92 22.41 -1.54
N LEU A 541 -5.04 21.10 -1.75
CA LEU A 541 -5.76 20.23 -0.84
C LEU A 541 -4.81 19.72 0.24
N SER A 542 -5.36 19.40 1.41
CA SER A 542 -4.65 18.66 2.43
C SER A 542 -4.60 17.17 2.08
N ARG A 543 -3.59 16.45 2.58
CA ARG A 543 -3.51 14.97 2.49
C ARG A 543 -4.79 14.30 2.98
N GLU A 544 -5.41 14.82 4.04
CA GLU A 544 -6.69 14.32 4.57
C GLU A 544 -7.84 14.51 3.57
N GLN A 545 -7.92 15.65 2.87
CA GLN A 545 -8.96 15.89 1.87
C GLN A 545 -8.82 14.95 0.68
N ILE A 546 -7.60 14.81 0.12
CA ILE A 546 -7.34 13.90 -0.99
C ILE A 546 -7.59 12.46 -0.57
N TRP A 547 -7.08 12.06 0.60
CA TRP A 547 -7.27 10.71 1.12
C TRP A 547 -8.75 10.38 1.31
N ASN A 548 -9.53 11.25 1.93
CA ASN A 548 -10.98 11.05 2.09
C ASN A 548 -11.69 10.91 0.74
N LEU A 549 -11.24 11.63 -0.29
CA LEU A 549 -11.78 11.53 -1.63
C LEU A 549 -11.48 10.17 -2.25
N ILE A 550 -10.22 9.73 -2.27
CA ILE A 550 -9.83 8.49 -2.96
C ILE A 550 -10.11 7.22 -2.15
N SER A 551 -10.31 7.31 -0.83
CA SER A 551 -10.55 6.13 0.03
C SER A 551 -12.02 5.83 0.31
N THR A 552 -12.95 6.64 -0.20
CA THR A 552 -14.39 6.47 0.01
C THR A 552 -15.10 6.00 -1.25
N LYS A 553 -16.25 5.34 -1.06
CA LYS A 553 -17.13 4.98 -2.17
C LYS A 553 -17.96 6.19 -2.58
N HIS A 554 -18.10 6.40 -3.87
CA HIS A 554 -18.87 7.47 -4.49
C HIS A 554 -20.04 6.90 -5.29
N ASN A 555 -21.11 7.68 -5.38
CA ASN A 555 -22.23 7.34 -6.26
C ASN A 555 -21.87 7.69 -7.71
N LEU A 556 -21.36 6.70 -8.43
CA LEU A 556 -20.98 6.81 -9.82
C LEU A 556 -21.95 5.93 -10.63
N ASP A 557 -22.71 6.57 -11.51
CA ASP A 557 -23.70 5.94 -12.38
C ASP A 557 -24.78 5.14 -11.62
N GLY A 558 -25.19 5.66 -10.46
CA GLY A 558 -26.20 5.04 -9.61
C GLY A 558 -25.67 3.93 -8.70
N ASN A 559 -24.37 3.68 -8.71
CA ASN A 559 -23.73 2.63 -7.91
C ASN A 559 -22.69 3.23 -6.95
N MET A 560 -22.67 2.74 -5.72
CA MET A 560 -21.62 3.10 -4.74
C MET A 560 -20.36 2.27 -5.03
N LYS A 561 -19.38 2.86 -5.71
CA LYS A 561 -18.08 2.23 -6.04
C LYS A 561 -16.89 3.12 -5.67
N TYR A 562 -15.71 2.53 -5.58
CA TYR A 562 -14.47 3.31 -5.48
C TYR A 562 -14.15 3.96 -6.83
N ILE A 563 -13.18 4.87 -6.84
CA ILE A 563 -12.65 5.43 -8.08
C ILE A 563 -11.84 4.31 -8.76
N GLU A 564 -12.17 3.94 -9.98
CA GLU A 564 -11.48 2.84 -10.68
C GLU A 564 -10.76 3.32 -11.93
N SER A 565 -10.93 4.57 -12.34
CA SER A 565 -10.43 5.13 -13.60
C SER A 565 -10.12 6.62 -13.47
N ILE A 566 -9.39 7.18 -14.44
CA ILE A 566 -9.15 8.63 -14.53
C ILE A 566 -10.47 9.39 -14.68
N TRP A 567 -11.43 8.83 -15.42
CA TRP A 567 -12.76 9.41 -15.57
C TRP A 567 -13.53 9.46 -14.25
N ASP A 568 -13.50 8.38 -13.47
CA ASP A 568 -14.08 8.37 -12.13
C ASP A 568 -13.41 9.42 -11.23
N ALA A 569 -12.08 9.57 -11.32
CA ALA A 569 -11.31 10.53 -10.53
C ALA A 569 -11.76 11.97 -10.82
N TYR A 570 -11.84 12.34 -12.11
CA TYR A 570 -12.36 13.65 -12.52
C TYR A 570 -13.78 13.88 -12.01
N ARG A 571 -14.69 12.92 -12.21
CA ARG A 571 -16.09 13.07 -11.79
C ARG A 571 -16.23 13.29 -10.29
N VAL A 572 -15.48 12.54 -9.49
CA VAL A 572 -15.51 12.68 -8.04
C VAL A 572 -14.95 14.05 -7.62
N LEU A 573 -13.82 14.48 -8.18
CA LEU A 573 -13.25 15.80 -7.92
C LEU A 573 -14.20 16.94 -8.33
N ASN A 574 -14.77 16.85 -9.53
CA ASN A 574 -15.68 17.84 -10.09
C ASN A 574 -17.01 17.90 -9.31
N ALA A 575 -17.52 16.77 -8.82
CA ALA A 575 -18.70 16.74 -7.96
C ALA A 575 -18.42 17.20 -6.52
N SER A 576 -17.14 17.32 -6.12
CA SER A 576 -16.78 17.74 -4.78
C SER A 576 -16.89 19.25 -4.61
N ASN A 577 -17.21 19.70 -3.39
CA ASN A 577 -17.17 21.12 -3.01
C ASN A 577 -15.85 21.48 -2.32
N LEU A 578 -14.74 20.82 -2.72
CA LEU A 578 -13.45 21.11 -2.13
C LEU A 578 -12.98 22.52 -2.53
N PRO A 579 -12.32 23.26 -1.62
CA PRO A 579 -11.90 24.63 -1.89
C PRO A 579 -10.97 24.74 -3.10
N GLY A 580 -11.17 25.77 -3.92
CA GLY A 580 -10.27 26.11 -5.03
C GLY A 580 -10.54 25.36 -6.34
N LEU A 581 -11.13 24.16 -6.31
CA LEU A 581 -11.32 23.36 -7.53
C LEU A 581 -12.12 24.08 -8.62
N HIS A 582 -13.20 24.75 -8.21
CA HIS A 582 -14.15 25.43 -9.09
C HIS A 582 -13.87 26.93 -9.28
N ASP A 583 -12.75 27.43 -8.76
CA ASP A 583 -12.38 28.82 -8.96
C ASP A 583 -12.05 29.05 -10.45
N ASP A 584 -12.47 30.19 -10.99
CA ASP A 584 -12.08 30.63 -12.33
C ASP A 584 -10.57 30.78 -12.41
N PHE A 585 -9.94 30.06 -13.35
CA PHE A 585 -8.53 30.25 -13.64
C PHE A 585 -8.33 31.28 -14.76
N LEU A 586 -7.83 32.46 -14.39
CA LEU A 586 -7.48 33.52 -15.34
C LEU A 586 -6.11 33.22 -15.98
N SER A 587 -6.05 32.24 -16.89
CA SER A 587 -4.80 31.95 -17.61
C SER A 587 -4.53 32.96 -18.73
N GLY A 588 -3.26 33.31 -18.94
CA GLY A 588 -2.78 33.94 -20.17
C GLY A 588 -2.40 32.96 -21.29
N TYR A 589 -2.56 31.64 -21.08
CA TYR A 589 -2.13 30.58 -22.00
C TYR A 589 -3.28 30.03 -22.87
N LEU A 590 -4.46 29.91 -22.29
CA LEU A 590 -5.71 29.74 -23.03
C LEU A 590 -6.23 31.13 -23.39
N ASN A 591 -6.89 31.27 -24.54
CA ASN A 591 -7.50 32.53 -24.94
C ASN A 591 -8.28 33.12 -23.74
N PRO A 592 -7.96 34.34 -23.27
CA PRO A 592 -8.56 34.92 -22.06
C PRO A 592 -10.09 35.04 -22.10
N ALA A 593 -10.71 34.80 -23.25
CA ALA A 593 -12.15 34.68 -23.41
C ALA A 593 -12.74 33.38 -22.84
N PHE A 594 -11.92 32.38 -22.50
CA PHE A 594 -12.38 31.09 -22.00
C PHE A 594 -12.21 31.00 -20.48
N HIS A 595 -13.34 30.88 -19.79
CA HIS A 595 -13.38 30.62 -18.36
C HIS A 595 -13.37 29.11 -18.16
N VAL A 596 -12.24 28.57 -17.69
CA VAL A 596 -12.12 27.18 -17.23
C VAL A 596 -11.89 27.17 -15.73
N SER A 597 -12.43 26.18 -15.03
CA SER A 597 -12.13 25.98 -13.62
C SER A 597 -10.66 25.57 -13.43
N LYS A 598 -10.10 25.78 -12.24
CA LYS A 598 -8.75 25.28 -11.93
C LYS A 598 -8.65 23.76 -12.08
N LEU A 599 -9.67 23.02 -11.65
CA LEU A 599 -9.73 21.57 -11.82
C LEU A 599 -9.71 21.19 -13.30
N ASP A 600 -10.53 21.84 -14.13
CA ASP A 600 -10.54 21.56 -15.57
C ASP A 600 -9.18 21.85 -16.18
N ARG A 601 -8.52 22.94 -15.75
CA ARG A 601 -7.18 23.26 -16.22
C ARG A 601 -6.19 22.14 -15.94
N ILE A 602 -6.12 21.61 -14.71
CA ILE A 602 -5.22 20.48 -14.38
C ILE A 602 -5.47 19.32 -15.35
N PHE A 603 -6.72 18.89 -15.51
CA PHE A 603 -7.02 17.77 -16.42
C PHE A 603 -6.68 18.11 -17.89
N ILE A 604 -6.94 19.33 -18.35
CA ILE A 604 -6.58 19.79 -19.70
C ILE A 604 -5.06 19.83 -19.91
N THR A 605 -4.31 20.34 -18.94
CA THR A 605 -2.83 20.40 -18.99
C THR A 605 -2.21 19.01 -18.92
N HIS A 606 -2.93 18.02 -18.41
CA HIS A 606 -2.59 16.60 -18.48
C HIS A 606 -3.13 15.86 -19.72
N GLY A 607 -3.82 16.52 -20.65
CA GLY A 607 -4.33 15.87 -21.86
C GLY A 607 -5.61 15.05 -21.65
N VAL A 608 -6.30 15.27 -20.53
CA VAL A 608 -7.49 14.53 -20.12
C VAL A 608 -8.75 15.25 -20.58
N TYR A 609 -8.96 15.28 -21.89
CA TYR A 609 -10.15 15.86 -22.52
C TYR A 609 -10.50 15.17 -23.83
N ALA A 610 -11.77 15.28 -24.22
CA ALA A 610 -12.31 14.72 -25.43
C ALA A 610 -11.89 15.57 -26.64
N ASP A 611 -10.70 15.29 -27.20
CA ASP A 611 -10.21 15.89 -28.45
C ASP A 611 -11.05 15.39 -29.64
N ARG A 612 -12.15 16.08 -29.93
CA ARG A 612 -13.17 15.63 -30.89
C ARG A 612 -12.75 15.92 -32.33
N ASN A 613 -11.85 16.86 -32.53
CA ASN A 613 -11.36 17.27 -33.84
C ASN A 613 -9.96 16.72 -34.16
N TYR A 614 -9.32 16.05 -33.19
CA TYR A 614 -8.00 15.40 -33.28
C TYR A 614 -6.83 16.37 -33.46
N ASN A 615 -6.94 17.59 -32.94
CA ASN A 615 -5.87 18.59 -33.03
C ASN A 615 -4.93 18.60 -31.81
N SER A 616 -5.16 17.74 -30.81
CA SER A 616 -4.42 17.64 -29.55
C SER A 616 -4.39 18.93 -28.73
N ILE A 617 -5.42 19.76 -28.90
CA ILE A 617 -5.62 21.02 -28.18
C ILE A 617 -7.05 21.03 -27.66
N TRP A 618 -7.22 21.26 -26.37
CA TRP A 618 -8.56 21.43 -25.81
C TRP A 618 -9.23 22.68 -26.38
N GLU A 619 -10.46 22.51 -26.86
CA GLU A 619 -11.30 23.59 -27.35
C GLU A 619 -12.57 23.77 -26.51
N PRO A 620 -13.13 24.99 -26.42
CA PRO A 620 -14.39 25.22 -25.74
C PRO A 620 -15.52 24.34 -26.31
N GLY A 621 -16.13 23.55 -25.43
CA GLY A 621 -17.20 22.60 -25.79
C GLY A 621 -16.72 21.15 -25.86
N GLU A 622 -15.41 20.91 -25.73
CA GLU A 622 -14.88 19.58 -25.47
C GLU A 622 -14.99 19.22 -23.99
N ASP A 623 -15.43 18.00 -23.72
CA ASP A 623 -15.59 17.50 -22.36
C ASP A 623 -14.21 17.25 -21.72
N VAL A 624 -14.10 17.54 -20.43
CA VAL A 624 -12.89 17.31 -19.63
C VAL A 624 -13.09 16.05 -18.79
N GLY A 625 -12.00 15.34 -18.47
CA GLY A 625 -11.99 14.20 -17.54
C GLY A 625 -11.81 12.83 -18.18
N PHE A 626 -11.91 12.74 -19.50
CA PHE A 626 -11.57 11.53 -20.25
C PHE A 626 -10.97 11.92 -21.59
N THR A 627 -10.17 11.04 -22.19
CA THR A 627 -9.47 11.34 -23.44
C THR A 627 -10.06 10.59 -24.62
N ILE A 628 -10.22 11.30 -25.74
CA ILE A 628 -10.51 10.72 -27.06
C ILE A 628 -9.36 11.09 -27.99
N PHE A 629 -8.33 10.27 -28.05
CA PHE A 629 -7.19 10.48 -28.92
C PHE A 629 -7.29 9.63 -30.19
N ALA A 630 -7.02 10.23 -31.35
CA ALA A 630 -7.01 9.57 -32.66
C ALA A 630 -8.29 8.76 -33.01
N GLY A 631 -9.45 9.22 -32.51
CA GLY A 631 -10.76 8.60 -32.74
C GLY A 631 -11.01 7.34 -31.92
N ARG A 632 -10.15 7.05 -30.94
CA ARG A 632 -10.33 5.93 -30.01
C ARG A 632 -10.88 6.45 -28.69
N ALA A 633 -12.19 6.40 -28.53
CA ALA A 633 -12.82 6.52 -27.23
C ALA A 633 -12.56 5.23 -26.41
N ARG A 634 -12.25 5.38 -25.13
CA ARG A 634 -12.07 4.24 -24.22
C ARG A 634 -13.41 3.77 -23.64
N ALA A 635 -13.40 2.54 -23.13
CA ALA A 635 -14.58 1.88 -22.54
C ALA A 635 -15.10 2.60 -21.30
N ASP A 636 -14.25 3.37 -20.60
CA ASP A 636 -14.59 4.19 -19.45
C ASP A 636 -15.05 5.61 -19.79
N ALA A 637 -15.05 6.01 -21.07
CA ALA A 637 -15.61 7.29 -21.52
C ALA A 637 -17.16 7.26 -21.53
N PRO A 638 -17.83 8.36 -21.12
CA PRO A 638 -19.30 8.44 -21.15
C PRO A 638 -19.82 8.36 -22.59
N GLU A 639 -20.58 7.29 -22.88
CA GLU A 639 -21.26 6.99 -24.15
C GLU A 639 -20.34 6.87 -25.39
N ASN A 640 -19.77 5.67 -25.53
CA ASN A 640 -19.31 5.07 -26.79
C ASN A 640 -20.36 5.07 -27.94
N GLU A 641 -21.61 5.50 -27.70
CA GLU A 641 -22.68 5.49 -28.70
C GLU A 641 -22.44 6.46 -29.87
N GLN A 642 -21.71 7.57 -29.68
CA GLN A 642 -21.34 8.43 -30.81
C GLN A 642 -20.13 7.96 -31.62
N TYR A 643 -19.31 7.06 -31.08
CA TYR A 643 -18.07 6.58 -31.73
C TYR A 643 -18.22 5.18 -32.35
N ASN A 644 -19.35 4.51 -32.10
CA ASN A 644 -19.93 3.51 -33.00
C ASN A 644 -20.79 4.13 -34.11
N LYS A 645 -20.64 5.43 -34.41
CA LYS A 645 -20.99 5.89 -35.76
C LYS A 645 -20.06 5.13 -36.71
N PRO A 646 -20.59 4.45 -37.74
CA PRO A 646 -19.73 3.78 -38.72
C PRO A 646 -18.67 4.78 -39.16
N VAL A 647 -17.40 4.34 -39.18
CA VAL A 647 -16.30 5.07 -39.80
C VAL A 647 -16.88 5.71 -41.06
N VAL A 648 -16.83 7.04 -41.16
CA VAL A 648 -17.45 7.74 -42.31
C VAL A 648 -16.86 7.06 -43.54
N ASP A 649 -17.69 6.43 -44.37
CA ASP A 649 -17.18 5.53 -45.39
C ASP A 649 -16.23 6.31 -46.31
N GLY A 650 -14.94 5.91 -46.30
CA GLY A 650 -13.85 6.62 -46.95
C GLY A 650 -13.02 7.59 -46.10
N SER A 651 -13.21 7.73 -44.78
CA SER A 651 -12.32 8.55 -43.92
C SER A 651 -11.10 7.79 -43.37
N TYR A 652 -10.80 6.62 -43.93
CA TYR A 652 -9.76 5.72 -43.44
C TYR A 652 -9.04 5.01 -44.59
N ILE A 653 -7.79 4.65 -44.35
CA ILE A 653 -7.01 3.77 -45.21
C ILE A 653 -6.98 2.37 -44.61
N LYS A 654 -7.42 1.37 -45.37
CA LYS A 654 -7.23 -0.05 -45.06
C LYS A 654 -5.81 -0.44 -45.39
N ILE A 655 -5.11 -1.08 -44.48
CA ILE A 655 -3.82 -1.67 -44.74
C ILE A 655 -3.96 -3.19 -44.65
N ASN A 656 -3.60 -3.87 -45.74
CA ASN A 656 -3.48 -5.32 -45.80
C ASN A 656 -1.99 -5.66 -45.80
N ALA A 657 -1.47 -6.39 -44.81
CA ALA A 657 -0.17 -7.02 -44.98
C ALA A 657 -0.32 -8.44 -45.49
N LYS A 658 0.49 -8.76 -46.49
CA LYS A 658 0.64 -10.11 -47.00
C LYS A 658 2.05 -10.60 -46.79
N ASN A 659 2.19 -11.86 -46.45
CA ASN A 659 3.49 -12.53 -46.45
C ASN A 659 3.99 -12.58 -47.91
N GLU A 660 5.16 -12.02 -48.19
CA GLU A 660 5.70 -11.95 -49.56
C GLU A 660 5.91 -13.34 -50.17
N VAL A 661 6.15 -14.35 -49.35
CA VAL A 661 6.40 -15.73 -49.79
C VAL A 661 5.11 -16.50 -50.02
N THR A 662 4.15 -16.43 -49.09
CA THR A 662 2.92 -17.25 -49.17
C THR A 662 1.76 -16.51 -49.84
N GLY A 663 1.77 -15.18 -49.83
CA GLY A 663 0.67 -14.33 -50.28
C GLY A 663 -0.51 -14.25 -49.31
N ASP A 664 -0.45 -14.97 -48.19
CA ASP A 664 -1.48 -14.97 -47.15
C ASP A 664 -1.45 -13.68 -46.34
N LEU A 665 -2.59 -13.29 -45.78
CA LEU A 665 -2.64 -12.18 -44.82
C LEU A 665 -1.82 -12.51 -43.58
N VAL A 666 -1.19 -11.48 -43.00
CA VAL A 666 -0.42 -11.62 -41.77
C VAL A 666 -1.29 -11.19 -40.59
N ASP A 667 -1.62 -12.16 -39.73
CA ASP A 667 -2.53 -11.95 -38.59
C ASP A 667 -1.95 -11.05 -37.48
N HIS A 668 -0.66 -10.72 -37.53
CA HIS A 668 -0.01 -9.81 -36.59
C HIS A 668 1.27 -9.21 -37.18
N TYR A 669 1.37 -7.88 -37.24
CA TYR A 669 2.59 -7.18 -37.65
C TYR A 669 2.62 -5.74 -37.13
N PRO A 670 3.79 -5.22 -36.72
CA PRO A 670 3.91 -3.84 -36.28
C PRO A 670 3.82 -2.88 -37.47
N ILE A 671 3.04 -1.80 -37.30
CA ILE A 671 2.99 -0.65 -38.22
C ILE A 671 3.48 0.58 -37.48
N HIS A 672 4.56 1.17 -37.95
CA HIS A 672 5.02 2.46 -37.46
C HIS A 672 4.47 3.56 -38.37
N VAL A 673 3.66 4.46 -37.81
CA VAL A 673 3.06 5.58 -38.54
C VAL A 673 3.56 6.88 -37.95
N VAL A 674 4.49 7.52 -38.65
CA VAL A 674 4.97 8.84 -38.28
C VAL A 674 4.07 9.87 -38.94
N GLU A 675 3.35 10.64 -38.14
CA GLU A 675 2.46 11.67 -38.65
C GLU A 675 3.10 13.04 -38.42
N THR A 676 3.23 13.80 -39.51
CA THR A 676 3.89 15.10 -39.52
C THR A 676 2.88 16.14 -39.94
N ILE A 677 2.46 16.98 -38.99
CA ILE A 677 1.58 18.12 -39.28
C ILE A 677 2.46 19.30 -39.69
N THR A 678 2.15 19.87 -40.86
CA THR A 678 2.85 21.06 -41.38
C THR A 678 1.92 22.29 -41.34
N GLY A 679 1.90 22.98 -40.19
CA GLY A 679 1.13 24.22 -39.92
C GLY A 679 -0.15 23.96 -39.10
N THR A 680 -0.67 24.85 -38.25
CA THR A 680 -0.49 26.30 -38.08
C THR A 680 -0.68 26.73 -36.62
N GLU A 681 0.37 27.27 -35.98
CA GLU A 681 0.20 28.49 -35.15
C GLU A 681 1.47 29.35 -35.02
N GLU A 682 2.68 28.83 -35.28
CA GLU A 682 3.91 29.67 -35.27
C GLU A 682 4.95 29.34 -36.37
N GLY A 683 4.59 28.55 -37.39
CA GLY A 683 5.53 28.18 -38.47
C GLY A 683 6.59 27.16 -38.05
N ILE A 684 6.42 26.51 -36.89
CA ILE A 684 7.24 25.37 -36.45
C ILE A 684 6.54 24.08 -36.89
N PRO A 685 7.17 23.21 -37.71
CA PRO A 685 6.65 21.88 -38.00
C PRO A 685 6.65 21.05 -36.71
N VAL A 686 5.51 20.48 -36.34
CA VAL A 686 5.41 19.52 -35.24
C VAL A 686 5.33 18.13 -35.88
N SER A 687 6.29 17.26 -35.56
CA SER A 687 6.31 15.86 -36.00
C SER A 687 6.07 14.97 -34.79
N TYR A 688 5.11 14.06 -34.90
CA TYR A 688 4.87 13.04 -33.90
C TYR A 688 5.01 11.66 -34.54
N SER A 689 5.50 10.71 -33.74
CA SER A 689 5.67 9.33 -34.17
C SER A 689 4.69 8.49 -33.39
N LEU A 690 3.69 7.92 -34.07
CA LEU A 690 2.77 6.95 -33.49
C LEU A 690 3.22 5.55 -33.92
N GLU A 691 3.52 4.69 -32.95
CA GLU A 691 3.85 3.30 -33.22
C GLU A 691 2.64 2.45 -32.83
N PHE A 692 2.05 1.77 -33.83
CA PHE A 692 0.89 0.94 -33.65
C PHE A 692 1.31 -0.54 -33.75
N ASP A 693 1.30 -1.26 -32.63
CA ASP A 693 1.18 -2.71 -32.65
C ASP A 693 -0.29 -3.04 -32.93
N THR A 694 -0.64 -3.12 -34.21
CA THR A 694 -2.02 -3.33 -34.63
C THR A 694 -2.30 -4.83 -34.76
N VAL A 695 -3.39 -5.26 -34.12
CA VAL A 695 -4.02 -6.53 -34.42
C VAL A 695 -5.02 -6.25 -35.54
N PRO A 696 -4.88 -6.88 -36.72
CA PRO A 696 -5.87 -6.80 -37.78
C PRO A 696 -7.27 -7.18 -37.27
N ASP A 697 -8.31 -6.64 -37.88
CA ASP A 697 -9.69 -7.06 -37.57
C ASP A 697 -9.94 -8.53 -37.97
N GLU A 698 -11.17 -9.03 -37.74
CA GLU A 698 -11.54 -10.42 -38.10
C GLU A 698 -11.35 -10.77 -39.59
N LYS A 699 -11.13 -9.77 -40.45
CA LYS A 699 -10.87 -9.93 -41.89
C LYS A 699 -9.40 -9.75 -42.26
N GLY A 700 -8.52 -9.50 -41.30
CA GLY A 700 -7.11 -9.22 -41.55
C GLY A 700 -6.85 -7.79 -42.03
N GLU A 701 -7.78 -6.85 -41.81
CA GLU A 701 -7.68 -5.45 -42.24
C GLU A 701 -7.29 -4.54 -41.06
N ILE A 702 -6.45 -3.53 -41.32
CA ILE A 702 -6.17 -2.45 -40.35
C ILE A 702 -6.70 -1.14 -40.90
N ASN A 703 -7.62 -0.51 -40.17
CA ASN A 703 -8.21 0.77 -40.55
C ASN A 703 -7.49 1.91 -39.83
N ILE A 704 -6.85 2.79 -40.57
CA ILE A 704 -6.19 3.98 -40.03
C ILE A 704 -6.96 5.20 -40.50
N ASN A 705 -7.50 5.98 -39.56
CA ASN A 705 -8.19 7.21 -39.87
C ASN A 705 -7.21 8.23 -40.46
N MET A 706 -7.62 8.89 -41.53
CA MET A 706 -6.82 9.97 -42.13
C MET A 706 -7.29 11.32 -41.56
N PRO A 707 -6.37 12.23 -41.18
CA PRO A 707 -6.70 13.57 -40.69
C PRO A 707 -7.47 14.37 -41.73
N PRO A 708 -8.37 15.28 -41.35
CA PRO A 708 -9.16 16.08 -42.28
C PRO A 708 -8.33 16.75 -43.40
N GLU A 709 -8.95 16.93 -44.58
CA GLU A 709 -8.28 17.48 -45.77
C GLU A 709 -7.60 18.84 -45.50
N ASP A 710 -8.21 19.68 -44.67
CA ASP A 710 -7.74 21.02 -44.33
C ASP A 710 -6.53 21.07 -43.37
N TYR A 711 -6.13 19.94 -42.78
CA TYR A 711 -5.01 19.87 -41.82
C TYR A 711 -3.63 19.80 -42.48
N ASN A 712 -3.54 19.71 -43.82
CA ASN A 712 -2.29 19.65 -44.59
C ASN A 712 -1.21 18.73 -43.94
N THR A 713 -1.64 17.56 -43.50
CA THR A 713 -0.85 16.63 -42.70
C THR A 713 -0.21 15.58 -43.59
N THR A 714 1.04 15.19 -43.32
CA THR A 714 1.72 14.10 -44.01
C THR A 714 1.84 12.90 -43.09
N MET A 715 1.21 11.78 -43.44
CA MET A 715 1.38 10.52 -42.74
C MET A 715 2.43 9.66 -43.45
N LYS A 716 3.45 9.24 -42.71
CA LYS A 716 4.50 8.33 -43.16
C LYS A 716 4.33 6.99 -42.51
N PHE A 717 3.99 6.00 -43.31
CA PHE A 717 3.87 4.62 -42.89
C PHE A 717 5.22 3.93 -43.05
N SER A 718 5.55 3.00 -42.16
CA SER A 718 6.63 2.04 -42.29
C SER A 718 6.25 0.73 -41.63
N PHE A 719 6.66 -0.39 -42.21
CA PHE A 719 6.14 -1.71 -41.86
C PHE A 719 7.27 -2.68 -41.49
N GLY A 720 7.00 -3.57 -40.53
CA GLY A 720 7.95 -4.60 -40.10
C GLY A 720 9.06 -4.10 -39.18
N GLY A 721 10.02 -4.96 -38.86
CA GLY A 721 11.10 -4.66 -37.91
C GLY A 721 11.11 -5.55 -36.65
N ASP A 722 10.18 -6.50 -36.53
CA ASP A 722 10.10 -7.45 -35.42
C ASP A 722 10.96 -8.70 -35.64
N ASP A 723 10.81 -9.70 -34.77
CA ASP A 723 11.54 -10.97 -34.87
C ASP A 723 11.15 -11.84 -36.07
N ASN A 724 10.08 -11.51 -36.79
CA ASN A 724 9.47 -12.36 -37.80
C ASN A 724 9.55 -11.78 -39.22
N PHE A 725 9.65 -10.45 -39.39
CA PHE A 725 9.64 -9.78 -40.70
C PHE A 725 10.74 -8.72 -40.84
N GLU A 726 11.33 -8.63 -42.03
CA GLU A 726 12.27 -7.57 -42.38
C GLU A 726 11.54 -6.22 -42.42
N LYS A 727 12.24 -5.14 -42.05
CA LYS A 727 11.71 -3.78 -42.20
C LYS A 727 11.55 -3.49 -43.69
N THR A 728 10.37 -3.06 -44.11
CA THR A 728 10.06 -2.69 -45.48
C THR A 728 9.88 -1.18 -45.59
N ASP A 729 10.28 -0.62 -46.73
CA ASP A 729 10.01 0.78 -47.05
C ASP A 729 8.49 0.98 -47.10
N GLY A 730 7.98 1.87 -46.26
CA GLY A 730 6.56 2.23 -46.34
C GLY A 730 6.31 3.38 -47.31
N PHE A 731 5.22 4.11 -47.13
CA PHE A 731 4.81 5.18 -48.03
C PHE A 731 4.44 6.44 -47.26
N GLU A 732 4.43 7.57 -47.95
CA GLU A 732 3.92 8.84 -47.42
C GLU A 732 2.61 9.17 -48.12
N LEU A 733 1.65 9.69 -47.36
CA LEU A 733 0.36 10.12 -47.87
C LEU A 733 -0.05 11.39 -47.14
N THR A 734 -0.29 12.46 -47.88
CA THR A 734 -0.86 13.68 -47.28
C THR A 734 -2.37 13.54 -47.11
N SER A 735 -2.96 14.23 -46.13
CA SER A 735 -4.42 14.31 -45.96
C SER A 735 -5.09 14.79 -47.24
N THR A 736 -4.54 15.83 -47.86
CA THR A 736 -4.96 16.33 -49.18
C THR A 736 -4.91 15.26 -50.26
N GLU A 737 -3.80 14.53 -50.41
CA GLU A 737 -3.71 13.46 -51.41
C GLU A 737 -4.67 12.31 -51.14
N PHE A 738 -4.91 11.97 -49.88
CA PHE A 738 -5.88 10.95 -49.51
C PHE A 738 -7.30 11.35 -49.92
N PHE A 739 -7.76 12.54 -49.51
CA PHE A 739 -9.11 13.01 -49.82
C PHE A 739 -9.29 13.31 -51.31
N GLN A 740 -8.25 13.74 -52.03
CA GLN A 740 -8.28 13.85 -53.50
C GLN A 740 -8.38 12.50 -54.21
N LYS A 741 -7.75 11.46 -53.68
CA LYS A 741 -7.81 10.09 -54.24
C LYS A 741 -9.08 9.35 -53.83
N LEU A 742 -9.77 9.82 -52.79
CA LEU A 742 -11.06 9.33 -52.36
C LEU A 742 -12.13 9.70 -53.41
N ASN A 743 -12.25 8.88 -54.44
CA ASN A 743 -13.21 9.11 -55.52
C ASN A 743 -14.66 9.11 -54.98
N PRO A 744 -15.39 10.24 -55.04
CA PRO A 744 -16.72 10.36 -54.45
C PRO A 744 -17.76 9.44 -55.09
N ASP A 745 -17.49 8.92 -56.31
CA ASP A 745 -18.41 8.05 -57.02
C ASP A 745 -18.13 6.54 -56.84
N VAL A 746 -16.99 6.14 -56.25
CA VAL A 746 -16.57 4.71 -56.25
C VAL A 746 -15.79 4.23 -55.00
N HIS A 747 -15.35 5.10 -54.06
CA HIS A 747 -14.61 4.68 -52.84
C HIS A 747 -13.48 3.65 -53.09
N THR A 748 -12.70 3.78 -54.17
CA THR A 748 -11.74 2.75 -54.60
C THR A 748 -10.36 2.87 -53.96
N PHE A 749 -10.05 4.00 -53.30
CA PHE A 749 -8.72 4.25 -52.71
C PHE A 749 -8.69 3.99 -51.21
N ASN A 750 -9.49 3.02 -50.75
CA ASN A 750 -9.59 2.76 -49.32
C ASN A 750 -8.61 1.68 -48.89
N SER A 751 -7.74 1.14 -49.75
CA SER A 751 -6.83 0.05 -49.35
C SER A 751 -5.42 0.14 -49.93
N TYR A 752 -4.42 -0.07 -49.08
CA TYR A 752 -3.03 -0.27 -49.42
C TYR A 752 -2.62 -1.69 -49.03
N THR A 753 -1.94 -2.42 -49.92
CA THR A 753 -1.41 -3.76 -49.60
C THR A 753 0.11 -3.69 -49.51
N VAL A 754 0.66 -4.01 -48.34
CA VAL A 754 2.10 -4.15 -48.12
C VAL A 754 2.50 -5.63 -48.22
N GLN A 755 3.64 -5.91 -48.85
CA GLN A 755 4.25 -7.24 -48.88
C GLN A 755 5.35 -7.29 -47.81
N LEU A 756 5.18 -8.13 -46.80
CA LEU A 756 6.13 -8.30 -45.71
C LEU A 756 7.02 -9.50 -45.98
N LYS A 757 8.32 -9.25 -46.02
CA LYS A 757 9.33 -10.29 -46.22
C LYS A 757 9.64 -10.99 -44.90
N PRO A 758 9.35 -12.28 -44.71
CA PRO A 758 9.67 -12.98 -43.48
C PRO A 758 11.19 -13.05 -43.28
N LYS A 759 11.66 -12.79 -42.06
CA LYS A 759 13.03 -13.08 -41.65
C LYS A 759 13.21 -14.59 -41.70
N ILE A 760 14.09 -15.06 -42.57
CA ILE A 760 14.50 -16.48 -42.56
C ILE A 760 15.27 -16.69 -41.26
N LYS A 761 14.57 -17.20 -40.24
CA LYS A 761 15.24 -17.82 -39.09
C LYS A 761 15.97 -19.04 -39.66
N ILE A 762 17.26 -18.88 -39.93
CA ILE A 762 18.15 -20.03 -40.10
C ILE A 762 18.10 -20.70 -38.74
N GLY A 763 17.18 -21.66 -38.57
CA GLY A 763 17.08 -22.41 -37.34
C GLY A 763 18.48 -22.91 -37.01
N GLU A 764 18.89 -22.76 -35.75
CA GLU A 764 20.10 -23.42 -35.27
C GLU A 764 20.02 -24.86 -35.76
N ILE A 765 20.86 -25.20 -36.74
CA ILE A 765 20.98 -26.56 -37.21
C ILE A 765 21.61 -27.26 -36.04
N SER A 766 20.77 -27.81 -35.16
CA SER A 766 21.19 -28.76 -34.16
C SER A 766 21.89 -29.87 -34.92
N CYS A 767 23.22 -29.87 -34.85
CA CYS A 767 24.06 -30.93 -35.37
C CYS A 767 23.78 -32.20 -34.58
N CYS A 768 22.64 -32.83 -34.84
CA CYS A 768 22.44 -34.22 -34.49
C CYS A 768 23.34 -35.05 -35.40
N THR A 769 24.40 -35.55 -34.78
CA THR A 769 25.25 -36.61 -35.26
C THR A 769 24.42 -37.77 -35.82
N SER A 770 24.53 -37.95 -37.14
CA SER A 770 24.59 -39.22 -37.89
C SER A 770 23.62 -39.30 -39.08
N GLY A 771 24.21 -39.36 -40.28
CA GLY A 771 23.55 -39.88 -41.50
C GLY A 771 23.05 -38.82 -42.48
N PHE A 772 23.90 -38.51 -43.47
CA PHE A 772 23.63 -37.88 -44.78
C PHE A 772 22.16 -37.87 -45.27
N VAL A 773 21.73 -36.75 -45.89
CA VAL A 773 21.67 -36.53 -47.36
C VAL A 773 21.46 -35.02 -47.62
N VAL A 774 22.44 -34.36 -48.25
CA VAL A 774 22.25 -33.03 -48.85
C VAL A 774 22.04 -33.24 -50.36
N LEU A 775 20.82 -32.97 -50.83
CA LEU A 775 20.48 -32.84 -52.24
C LEU A 775 20.77 -31.39 -52.66
N LEU A 776 21.94 -31.15 -53.26
CA LEU A 776 22.29 -29.88 -53.89
C LEU A 776 21.84 -29.90 -55.35
N LEU A 777 20.76 -29.18 -55.66
CA LEU A 777 20.46 -28.73 -57.01
C LEU A 777 21.05 -27.33 -57.20
N GLY A 778 22.20 -27.29 -57.89
CA GLY A 778 22.63 -26.15 -58.73
C GLY A 778 23.09 -24.87 -58.04
N GLY A 779 24.39 -24.76 -57.74
CA GLY A 779 25.06 -23.47 -57.51
C GLY A 779 26.23 -23.58 -56.54
N ALA A 780 27.45 -23.41 -57.06
CA ALA A 780 28.69 -23.62 -56.31
C ALA A 780 28.87 -22.63 -55.14
N LEU A 781 29.07 -23.17 -53.93
CA LEU A 781 29.66 -22.43 -52.80
C LEU A 781 31.11 -22.89 -52.61
N ILE A 782 32.06 -22.01 -52.92
CA ILE A 782 33.47 -22.20 -52.55
C ILE A 782 33.64 -21.59 -51.16
N ILE A 783 33.70 -22.43 -50.13
CA ILE A 783 34.23 -22.02 -48.83
C ILE A 783 35.72 -22.34 -48.85
N LYS A 784 36.55 -21.29 -48.83
CA LYS A 784 37.99 -21.40 -48.59
C LYS A 784 38.20 -21.13 -47.09
N ASN A 785 38.92 -22.03 -46.42
CA ASN A 785 39.26 -21.97 -44.99
C ASN A 785 39.71 -20.59 -44.51
#